data_AF-A0A316W1V8-F1
#
_entry.id   AF-A0A316W1V8-F1
#
_cell.length_a   1.000
_cell.length_b   1.000
_cell.length_c   1.000
_cell.angle_alpha   90.00
_cell.angle_beta   90.00
_cell.angle_gamma   90.00
#
_symmetry.space_group_name_H-M   'P 1'
#
loop_
_entity.id
_entity.type
_entity.pdbx_description
1 polymer ?
#
loop_
_entity_poly.entity_id
_entity_poly.type
_entity_poly.pdbx_seq_one_letter_code
_entity_poly.pdbx_strand_id
1 'polypeptide(L)'
;MGSVQGVRKREQTIEILRTAALASALALASTALAADLTISAPTNAQDAGSLSVILAPSYAGMGIEPSNLLSFTGTTSRNELTYQLLANLGNYTGKPSHIRLGGNSGDNMLYNANVNSYTLIDNPNSSGQGGVATDAYYYGPNYYKALDMLPKGTPITYGLNLAYTGSDAFDRIVEQAKITFSSLQNVEIVGLEIGNEPDLFFVNGYRPQSWTSADYGVEWSQRAAAIYNEVLKPLNLPSNFFEPAATATTATDHGHQFRISNLVDTEVATGNGIYVAGWNQHDYYYYVNVSTYTLTADLLLDFSTTRSQLSEWSRQAQQAAVTGKPYYLREMGSVGPGGLPGISETFANTLWTFNFFLYAATQQMSSVQMHLTDVSLGSPWQPITVDGVAPHVRSSYYAYAAMAQIIGAKCNTRIASIDVSGPSSYNNRLTAYGSYQNNRLNAIVLINSQTTQSTSSNKPSLAVDFQVPGFTGTAYVSTLIASGTDSTRGTTWNGMSYEQSSNGAATRSGPAVQQVQINNGVVSVNIRDGSAIVVAFGSALGSDTTVDDKACNALAATSSEGGATSTDGTTGAAPTFKATNGFRSDQVLTKEQIIGVAAGGGAFIIIALISIIALCVGANGDEGYTYGNLGGYKSGYARPYDSPKPYRESGGFDSPRTYAGSGYDSPRRKDYPIEMEAPSPRFANAARHQSDNASAGSRRPLIA
;
A
#
# COMPACT_ATOMS: atom_id res chain seq x y z
N MET A 1 21.68 -80.14 -0.12
CA MET A 1 22.44 -78.90 0.21
C MET A 1 22.73 -78.19 -1.10
N GLY A 2 22.48 -76.88 -1.21
CA GLY A 2 22.85 -76.08 -2.39
C GLY A 2 21.84 -75.00 -2.81
N SER A 3 22.29 -73.73 -2.75
CA SER A 3 21.93 -72.58 -3.61
C SER A 3 20.47 -72.22 -3.95
N VAL A 4 19.94 -71.23 -3.20
CA VAL A 4 19.50 -69.88 -3.66
C VAL A 4 19.31 -69.64 -5.19
N GLN A 5 18.12 -69.20 -5.61
CA GLN A 5 17.85 -67.89 -6.28
C GLN A 5 16.38 -67.72 -6.73
N GLY A 6 15.84 -66.49 -6.60
CA GLY A 6 15.16 -65.85 -7.75
C GLY A 6 13.62 -65.68 -7.83
N VAL A 7 13.08 -64.62 -7.20
CA VAL A 7 12.23 -63.58 -7.86
C VAL A 7 10.84 -63.92 -8.47
N ARG A 8 9.77 -63.39 -7.83
CA ARG A 8 8.43 -62.97 -8.36
C ARG A 8 7.52 -64.11 -8.91
N LYS A 9 6.17 -64.06 -8.91
CA LYS A 9 5.18 -62.95 -8.98
C LYS A 9 3.76 -63.53 -8.69
N ARG A 10 2.76 -62.68 -8.32
CA ARG A 10 1.29 -63.00 -8.17
C ARG A 10 0.94 -63.98 -7.01
N GLU A 11 -0.23 -64.02 -6.38
CA GLU A 11 -1.52 -63.26 -6.38
C GLU A 11 -2.27 -63.61 -5.05
N GLN A 12 -3.42 -62.94 -4.75
CA GLN A 12 -4.31 -63.01 -3.55
C GLN A 12 -4.13 -61.81 -2.60
N THR A 13 -5.02 -60.80 -2.48
CA THR A 13 -6.50 -60.69 -2.47
C THR A 13 -7.13 -60.97 -1.10
N ILE A 14 -7.67 -59.90 -0.50
CA ILE A 14 -8.99 -59.70 0.17
C ILE A 14 -8.88 -58.28 0.83
N GLU A 15 -9.46 -57.19 0.31
CA GLU A 15 -10.87 -56.73 0.48
C GLU A 15 -11.27 -56.61 1.99
N ILE A 16 -11.83 -55.55 2.56
CA ILE A 16 -12.76 -54.49 2.13
C ILE A 16 -12.55 -53.23 3.01
N LEU A 17 -12.59 -52.01 2.44
CA LEU A 17 -13.43 -50.90 2.92
C LEU A 17 -13.36 -49.70 1.95
N ARG A 18 -14.50 -49.39 1.33
CA ARG A 18 -14.73 -48.19 0.50
C ARG A 18 -15.50 -47.16 1.32
N THR A 19 -15.20 -45.86 1.15
CA THR A 19 -16.12 -44.70 0.98
C THR A 19 -15.36 -43.40 1.31
N ALA A 20 -15.54 -42.27 0.62
CA ALA A 20 -16.23 -42.04 -0.65
C ALA A 20 -15.60 -40.85 -1.40
N ALA A 21 -15.19 -41.07 -2.65
CA ALA A 21 -14.88 -40.00 -3.59
C ALA A 21 -16.10 -39.82 -4.52
N LEU A 22 -17.03 -38.93 -4.15
CA LEU A 22 -18.10 -38.51 -5.08
C LEU A 22 -17.53 -37.47 -6.06
N ALA A 23 -16.97 -37.96 -7.16
CA ALA A 23 -16.85 -37.18 -8.38
C ALA A 23 -18.24 -37.01 -9.01
N SER A 24 -19.03 -36.07 -8.49
CA SER A 24 -20.36 -35.74 -9.02
C SER A 24 -20.21 -34.90 -10.29
N ALA A 25 -20.03 -35.56 -11.43
CA ALA A 25 -20.25 -34.95 -12.74
C ALA A 25 -21.77 -34.71 -12.93
N LEU A 26 -22.27 -33.60 -12.37
CA LEU A 26 -23.67 -33.22 -12.48
C LEU A 26 -23.94 -32.67 -13.89
N ALA A 27 -24.46 -33.52 -14.77
CA ALA A 27 -25.15 -33.07 -15.96
C ALA A 27 -26.48 -32.42 -15.52
N LEU A 28 -26.45 -31.10 -15.27
CA LEU A 28 -27.63 -30.33 -14.91
C LEU A 28 -28.58 -30.25 -16.10
N ALA A 29 -29.68 -31.00 -16.03
CA ALA A 29 -30.89 -30.64 -16.76
C ALA A 29 -31.38 -29.30 -16.21
N SER A 30 -31.36 -28.27 -17.04
CA SER A 30 -31.68 -26.89 -16.65
C SER A 30 -33.18 -26.67 -16.48
N THR A 31 -33.72 -27.11 -15.34
CA THR A 31 -34.87 -26.42 -14.75
C THR A 31 -34.41 -25.02 -14.36
N ALA A 32 -34.93 -23.99 -15.02
CA ALA A 32 -34.61 -22.60 -14.71
C ALA A 32 -35.13 -22.23 -13.31
N LEU A 33 -34.28 -22.41 -12.30
CA LEU A 33 -34.43 -21.74 -11.01
C LEU A 33 -34.28 -20.24 -11.27
N ALA A 34 -35.11 -19.43 -10.62
CA ALA A 34 -34.93 -17.98 -10.64
C ALA A 34 -33.59 -17.64 -9.96
N ALA A 35 -32.83 -16.71 -10.54
CA ALA A 35 -31.60 -16.23 -9.93
C ALA A 35 -31.91 -15.48 -8.62
N ASP A 36 -31.06 -15.68 -7.61
CA ASP A 36 -31.14 -14.97 -6.32
C ASP A 36 -30.70 -13.49 -6.46
N LEU A 37 -29.89 -13.21 -7.48
CA LEU A 37 -29.36 -11.88 -7.82
C LEU A 37 -29.20 -11.75 -9.33
N THR A 38 -29.41 -10.54 -9.84
CA THR A 38 -29.03 -10.15 -11.20
C THR A 38 -28.00 -9.03 -11.15
N ILE A 39 -26.94 -9.14 -11.94
CA ILE A 39 -25.89 -8.13 -12.08
C ILE A 39 -25.89 -7.63 -13.53
N SER A 40 -25.99 -6.33 -13.73
CA SER A 40 -25.94 -5.72 -15.07
C SER A 40 -24.73 -4.80 -15.16
N ALA A 41 -23.90 -5.01 -16.18
CA ALA A 41 -22.78 -4.14 -16.50
C ALA A 41 -23.00 -3.52 -17.90
N PRO A 42 -22.88 -2.19 -18.07
CA PRO A 42 -22.93 -1.59 -19.39
C PRO A 42 -21.84 -2.14 -20.30
N THR A 43 -22.13 -2.33 -21.58
CA THR A 43 -21.17 -2.96 -22.51
C THR A 43 -20.15 -1.96 -23.07
N ASN A 44 -20.50 -0.67 -23.05
CA ASN A 44 -19.61 0.46 -23.34
C ASN A 44 -19.21 1.14 -22.02
N ALA A 45 -17.93 1.45 -21.88
CA ALA A 45 -17.38 2.08 -20.68
C ALA A 45 -17.95 3.50 -20.43
N GLN A 46 -18.42 4.20 -21.47
CA GLN A 46 -19.03 5.53 -21.32
C GLN A 46 -20.35 5.50 -20.53
N ASP A 47 -21.04 4.35 -20.53
CA ASP A 47 -22.30 4.15 -19.83
C ASP A 47 -22.08 3.61 -18.38
N ALA A 48 -20.84 3.27 -18.02
CA ALA A 48 -20.46 2.61 -16.76
C ALA A 48 -20.34 3.54 -15.54
N GLY A 49 -20.75 4.81 -15.66
CA GLY A 49 -20.54 5.83 -14.63
C GLY A 49 -19.07 6.21 -14.47
N SER A 50 -18.60 6.35 -13.22
CA SER A 50 -17.23 6.76 -12.93
C SER A 50 -16.23 5.61 -13.12
N LEU A 51 -15.47 5.66 -14.22
CA LEU A 51 -14.32 4.81 -14.47
C LEU A 51 -13.10 5.26 -13.66
N SER A 52 -12.30 4.31 -13.17
CA SER A 52 -10.94 4.55 -12.61
C SER A 52 -10.02 5.25 -13.60
N VAL A 53 -8.83 5.67 -13.16
CA VAL A 53 -7.70 5.88 -14.07
C VAL A 53 -7.39 4.60 -14.87
N ILE A 54 -6.63 4.69 -15.96
CA ILE A 54 -6.07 3.49 -16.60
C ILE A 54 -5.10 2.86 -15.60
N LEU A 55 -5.30 1.60 -15.25
CA LEU A 55 -4.47 0.93 -14.27
C LEU A 55 -3.12 0.56 -14.89
N ALA A 56 -2.05 0.94 -14.20
CA ALA A 56 -0.70 0.51 -14.53
C ALA A 56 -0.58 -1.03 -14.38
N PRO A 57 0.22 -1.71 -15.23
CA PRO A 57 0.58 -3.13 -15.07
C PRO A 57 1.02 -3.53 -13.64
N SER A 58 1.61 -2.58 -12.93
CA SER A 58 2.21 -2.72 -11.60
C SER A 58 1.34 -2.19 -10.45
N TYR A 59 0.08 -1.80 -10.72
CA TYR A 59 -0.86 -1.13 -9.79
C TYR A 59 -1.00 -1.81 -8.42
N ALA A 60 -1.08 -3.15 -8.41
CA ALA A 60 -1.07 -3.95 -7.18
C ALA A 60 0.38 -4.23 -6.77
N GLY A 61 0.96 -3.30 -6.01
CA GLY A 61 2.34 -3.32 -5.55
C GLY A 61 2.53 -3.70 -4.09
N MET A 62 3.76 -3.56 -3.62
CA MET A 62 4.17 -3.82 -2.24
C MET A 62 5.05 -2.68 -1.71
N GLY A 63 4.90 -2.32 -0.44
CA GLY A 63 5.88 -1.54 0.32
C GLY A 63 6.78 -2.53 1.05
N ILE A 64 8.09 -2.27 1.12
CA ILE A 64 9.04 -3.07 1.91
C ILE A 64 9.77 -2.13 2.86
N GLU A 65 9.73 -2.45 4.14
CA GLU A 65 10.51 -1.76 5.18
C GLU A 65 12.02 -1.91 4.87
N PRO A 66 12.82 -0.83 4.74
CA PRO A 66 14.21 -0.90 4.30
C PRO A 66 15.10 -1.85 5.11
N SER A 67 14.89 -1.93 6.43
CA SER A 67 15.59 -2.88 7.31
C SER A 67 15.30 -4.36 7.00
N ASN A 68 14.18 -4.66 6.35
CA ASN A 68 13.69 -6.00 6.04
C ASN A 68 14.04 -6.47 4.61
N LEU A 69 14.60 -5.59 3.76
CA LEU A 69 14.86 -5.87 2.33
C LEU A 69 15.52 -7.23 2.08
N LEU A 70 16.58 -7.54 2.83
CA LEU A 70 17.41 -8.73 2.63
C LEU A 70 16.66 -10.04 2.88
N SER A 71 15.63 -10.02 3.73
CA SER A 71 14.76 -11.17 3.92
C SER A 71 14.00 -11.47 2.63
N PHE A 72 13.50 -10.43 1.96
CA PHE A 72 12.80 -10.54 0.68
C PHE A 72 13.72 -10.78 -0.52
N THR A 73 14.90 -10.17 -0.59
CA THR A 73 15.80 -10.29 -1.76
C THR A 73 16.84 -11.39 -1.65
N GLY A 74 17.24 -11.75 -0.44
CA GLY A 74 18.47 -12.50 -0.16
C GLY A 74 19.71 -11.60 -0.12
N THR A 75 20.89 -12.22 -0.01
CA THR A 75 22.20 -11.53 0.11
C THR A 75 23.17 -11.95 -1.01
N THR A 76 24.07 -12.91 -0.76
CA THR A 76 24.95 -13.50 -1.80
C THR A 76 24.22 -14.51 -2.70
N SER A 77 23.03 -14.93 -2.29
CA SER A 77 22.10 -15.75 -3.06
C SER A 77 20.72 -15.11 -3.04
N ARG A 78 20.08 -15.06 -4.20
CA ARG A 78 18.72 -14.54 -4.38
C ARG A 78 17.68 -15.37 -3.60
N ASN A 79 16.67 -14.69 -3.06
CA ASN A 79 15.47 -15.35 -2.57
C ASN A 79 14.58 -15.78 -3.75
N GLU A 80 14.69 -17.05 -4.14
CA GLU A 80 13.95 -17.62 -5.28
C GLU A 80 12.43 -17.55 -5.10
N LEU A 81 11.91 -17.61 -3.86
CA LEU A 81 10.47 -17.50 -3.58
C LEU A 81 9.96 -16.11 -3.97
N THR A 82 10.56 -15.05 -3.41
CA THR A 82 10.19 -13.67 -3.75
C THR A 82 10.35 -13.39 -5.24
N TYR A 83 11.49 -13.79 -5.83
CA TYR A 83 11.76 -13.55 -7.26
C TYR A 83 10.69 -14.21 -8.15
N GLN A 84 10.39 -15.48 -7.92
CA GLN A 84 9.43 -16.23 -8.74
C GLN A 84 7.99 -15.72 -8.53
N LEU A 85 7.61 -15.32 -7.32
CA LEU A 85 6.28 -14.75 -7.04
C LEU A 85 6.08 -13.42 -7.77
N LEU A 86 7.08 -12.52 -7.76
CA LEU A 86 7.04 -11.26 -8.51
C LEU A 86 7.11 -11.51 -10.03
N ALA A 87 7.90 -12.49 -10.48
CA ALA A 87 7.98 -12.87 -11.89
C ALA A 87 6.66 -13.46 -12.41
N ASN A 88 5.92 -14.24 -11.60
CA ASN A 88 4.58 -14.73 -11.98
C ASN A 88 3.63 -13.55 -12.26
N LEU A 89 3.65 -12.51 -11.42
CA LEU A 89 2.79 -11.33 -11.59
C LEU A 89 3.19 -10.56 -12.86
N GLY A 90 4.49 -10.33 -13.07
CA GLY A 90 5.01 -9.73 -14.30
C GLY A 90 4.69 -10.52 -15.57
N ASN A 91 4.61 -11.85 -15.50
CA ASN A 91 4.17 -12.68 -16.63
C ASN A 91 2.69 -12.48 -17.01
N TYR A 92 1.83 -11.95 -16.12
CA TYR A 92 0.43 -11.66 -16.43
C TYR A 92 0.21 -10.25 -17.01
N THR A 93 1.04 -9.28 -16.61
CA THR A 93 0.85 -7.84 -16.89
C THR A 93 1.93 -7.23 -17.78
N GLY A 94 3.02 -7.95 -18.06
CA GLY A 94 4.19 -7.43 -18.77
C GLY A 94 5.19 -6.65 -17.89
N LYS A 95 4.83 -6.31 -16.64
CA LYS A 95 5.72 -5.59 -15.70
C LYS A 95 5.52 -6.12 -14.27
N PRO A 96 6.59 -6.44 -13.51
CA PRO A 96 6.45 -6.88 -12.12
C PRO A 96 5.74 -5.82 -11.25
N SER A 97 5.15 -6.25 -10.13
CA SER A 97 4.55 -5.37 -9.13
C SER A 97 5.52 -4.26 -8.68
N HIS A 98 5.00 -3.04 -8.49
CA HIS A 98 5.77 -1.90 -8.00
C HIS A 98 6.20 -2.16 -6.55
N ILE A 99 7.49 -2.01 -6.25
CA ILE A 99 8.03 -2.04 -4.89
C ILE A 99 8.32 -0.61 -4.42
N ARG A 100 7.66 -0.14 -3.37
CA ARG A 100 8.14 1.03 -2.59
C ARG A 100 9.14 0.51 -1.55
N LEU A 101 10.34 1.09 -1.50
CA LEU A 101 11.33 0.79 -0.47
C LEU A 101 11.43 2.01 0.46
N GLY A 102 10.72 1.95 1.57
CA GLY A 102 10.50 3.07 2.48
C GLY A 102 9.72 2.60 3.72
N GLY A 103 9.61 3.48 4.70
CA GLY A 103 9.17 3.13 6.06
C GLY A 103 10.09 3.76 7.10
N ASN A 104 9.76 3.58 8.38
CA ASN A 104 10.44 4.28 9.48
C ASN A 104 11.96 4.04 9.53
N SER A 105 12.43 2.84 9.19
CA SER A 105 13.87 2.53 9.17
C SER A 105 14.63 3.26 8.06
N GLY A 106 13.95 3.71 6.99
CA GLY A 106 14.55 4.53 5.94
C GLY A 106 15.06 5.88 6.46
N ASP A 107 14.37 6.44 7.45
CA ASP A 107 14.76 7.66 8.19
C ASP A 107 15.72 7.39 9.36
N ASN A 108 16.20 6.15 9.54
CA ASN A 108 17.12 5.75 10.61
C ASN A 108 18.46 5.19 10.09
N MET A 109 18.67 5.18 8.77
CA MET A 109 19.88 4.65 8.16
C MET A 109 20.54 5.65 7.21
N LEU A 110 21.87 5.64 7.18
CA LEU A 110 22.71 6.43 6.28
C LEU A 110 23.54 5.54 5.36
N TYR A 111 23.72 5.96 4.12
CA TYR A 111 24.64 5.29 3.21
C TYR A 111 26.09 5.58 3.60
N ASN A 112 26.94 4.55 3.51
CA ASN A 112 28.38 4.63 3.73
C ASN A 112 29.12 3.67 2.78
N ALA A 113 29.86 4.24 1.82
CA ALA A 113 30.57 3.48 0.80
C ALA A 113 31.61 2.47 1.35
N ASN A 114 32.06 2.62 2.59
CA ASN A 114 33.00 1.69 3.23
C ASN A 114 32.32 0.44 3.81
N VAL A 115 30.98 0.44 3.92
CA VAL A 115 30.19 -0.67 4.47
C VAL A 115 29.95 -1.73 3.40
N ASN A 116 30.81 -2.74 3.39
CA ASN A 116 30.70 -3.88 2.48
C ASN A 116 29.84 -5.03 3.04
N SER A 117 29.15 -4.84 4.16
CA SER A 117 28.13 -5.81 4.60
C SER A 117 26.90 -5.74 3.68
N TYR A 118 26.18 -6.85 3.56
CA TYR A 118 24.80 -6.82 3.06
C TYR A 118 23.87 -6.24 4.13
N THR A 119 24.07 -6.62 5.39
CA THR A 119 23.25 -6.19 6.53
C THR A 119 23.51 -4.73 6.87
N LEU A 120 22.52 -4.11 7.52
CA LEU A 120 22.75 -2.91 8.32
C LEU A 120 23.85 -3.20 9.37
N ILE A 121 24.62 -2.16 9.72
CA ILE A 121 25.53 -2.16 10.86
C ILE A 121 25.21 -0.97 11.76
N ASP A 122 25.41 -1.11 13.07
CA ASP A 122 25.20 0.01 14.00
C ASP A 122 26.21 1.14 13.72
N ASN A 123 25.76 2.39 13.86
CA ASN A 123 26.63 3.56 13.88
C ASN A 123 27.15 3.79 15.30
N PRO A 124 28.43 3.50 15.62
CA PRO A 124 28.97 3.65 16.97
C PRO A 124 29.09 5.10 17.42
N ASN A 125 28.95 6.06 16.51
CA ASN A 125 29.01 7.51 16.76
C ASN A 125 27.69 8.19 16.37
N SER A 126 26.56 7.49 16.55
CA SER A 126 25.22 8.04 16.30
C SER A 126 24.96 9.31 17.11
N SER A 127 24.42 10.32 16.42
CA SER A 127 24.18 11.68 16.92
C SER A 127 22.84 12.26 16.44
N GLY A 128 22.12 11.50 15.62
CA GLY A 128 20.78 11.80 15.13
C GLY A 128 19.76 11.92 16.24
N GLN A 129 18.66 12.61 15.95
CA GLN A 129 17.56 12.81 16.89
C GLN A 129 16.60 11.62 16.89
N GLY A 130 15.67 11.58 17.85
CA GLY A 130 14.58 10.62 17.91
C GLY A 130 14.78 9.41 18.82
N GLY A 131 13.71 8.62 18.97
CA GLY A 131 13.69 7.43 19.82
C GLY A 131 14.55 6.28 19.28
N VAL A 132 14.51 6.06 17.96
CA VAL A 132 15.61 5.44 17.21
C VAL A 132 16.31 6.57 16.49
N ALA A 133 17.63 6.69 16.63
CA ALA A 133 18.36 7.83 16.08
C ALA A 133 18.33 7.84 14.54
N THR A 134 18.20 9.02 13.94
CA THR A 134 18.12 9.18 12.47
C THR A 134 19.38 8.75 11.70
N ASP A 135 20.48 8.51 12.41
CA ASP A 135 21.74 7.95 11.91
C ASP A 135 22.13 6.65 12.63
N ALA A 136 21.18 5.93 13.24
CA ALA A 136 21.45 4.74 14.05
C ALA A 136 22.19 3.63 13.27
N TYR A 137 21.97 3.53 11.96
CA TYR A 137 22.53 2.45 11.13
C TYR A 137 23.28 2.96 9.90
N TYR A 138 24.31 2.22 9.48
CA TYR A 138 24.90 2.34 8.15
C TYR A 138 24.54 1.15 7.27
N TYR A 139 24.42 1.42 5.97
CA TYR A 139 24.38 0.43 4.90
C TYR A 139 25.30 0.86 3.75
N GLY A 140 25.59 -0.03 2.81
CA GLY A 140 26.52 0.27 1.72
C GLY A 140 26.26 -0.53 0.43
N PRO A 141 27.22 -0.61 -0.50
CA PRO A 141 26.99 -1.04 -1.88
C PRO A 141 26.32 -2.41 -2.07
N ASN A 142 26.54 -3.36 -1.14
CA ASN A 142 25.93 -4.69 -1.23
C ASN A 142 24.42 -4.70 -0.94
N TYR A 143 23.88 -3.68 -0.27
CA TYR A 143 22.44 -3.49 -0.10
C TYR A 143 21.76 -3.20 -1.44
N TYR A 144 22.34 -2.33 -2.28
CA TYR A 144 21.82 -2.07 -3.63
C TYR A 144 21.93 -3.28 -4.54
N LYS A 145 23.00 -4.07 -4.45
CA LYS A 145 23.09 -5.35 -5.16
C LYS A 145 21.96 -6.31 -4.79
N ALA A 146 21.55 -6.33 -3.52
CA ALA A 146 20.43 -7.14 -3.08
C ALA A 146 19.10 -6.65 -3.66
N LEU A 147 18.83 -5.34 -3.65
CA LEU A 147 17.68 -4.74 -4.32
C LEU A 147 17.63 -5.07 -5.82
N ASP A 148 18.77 -5.03 -6.51
CA ASP A 148 18.87 -5.30 -7.94
C ASP A 148 18.69 -6.81 -8.30
N MET A 149 18.58 -7.72 -7.31
CA MET A 149 18.25 -9.14 -7.54
C MET A 149 16.76 -9.42 -7.80
N LEU A 150 15.88 -8.42 -7.68
CA LEU A 150 14.47 -8.53 -8.04
C LEU A 150 14.29 -8.84 -9.55
N PRO A 151 13.08 -9.21 -10.02
CA PRO A 151 12.82 -9.37 -11.45
C PRO A 151 13.18 -8.12 -12.26
N LYS A 152 13.67 -8.34 -13.49
CA LYS A 152 14.05 -7.26 -14.40
C LYS A 152 12.86 -6.34 -14.67
N GLY A 153 13.07 -5.03 -14.59
CA GLY A 153 12.04 -4.02 -14.85
C GLY A 153 10.99 -3.90 -13.74
N THR A 154 11.26 -4.45 -12.54
CA THR A 154 10.46 -4.12 -11.35
C THR A 154 10.53 -2.60 -11.11
N PRO A 155 9.38 -1.88 -11.07
CA PRO A 155 9.36 -0.47 -10.73
C PRO A 155 9.64 -0.26 -9.25
N ILE A 156 10.51 0.69 -8.93
CA ILE A 156 10.93 1.06 -7.57
C ILE A 156 10.60 2.52 -7.29
N THR A 157 9.89 2.80 -6.21
CA THR A 157 9.93 4.12 -5.54
C THR A 157 10.86 4.00 -4.34
N TYR A 158 11.94 4.80 -4.30
CA TYR A 158 13.01 4.65 -3.31
C TYR A 158 12.98 5.79 -2.28
N GLY A 159 12.93 5.44 -0.99
CA GLY A 159 12.91 6.37 0.14
C GLY A 159 14.29 6.94 0.49
N LEU A 160 14.31 8.24 0.77
CA LEU A 160 15.49 9.02 1.12
C LEU A 160 15.34 9.64 2.51
N ASN A 161 16.39 9.59 3.32
CA ASN A 161 16.35 10.01 4.73
C ASN A 161 16.23 11.54 4.85
N LEU A 162 15.06 12.02 5.28
CA LEU A 162 14.78 13.43 5.58
C LEU A 162 14.92 13.72 7.08
N ALA A 163 14.67 12.74 7.93
CA ALA A 163 14.69 12.92 9.37
C ALA A 163 16.10 13.31 9.87
N TYR A 164 17.17 12.88 9.19
CA TYR A 164 18.55 13.27 9.49
C TYR A 164 18.84 14.76 9.23
N THR A 165 19.25 15.46 10.29
CA THR A 165 19.56 16.91 10.30
C THR A 165 21.01 17.21 10.70
N GLY A 166 21.93 16.26 10.49
CA GLY A 166 23.37 16.54 10.63
C GLY A 166 23.85 17.63 9.68
N SER A 167 25.02 18.21 9.96
CA SER A 167 25.58 19.29 9.13
C SER A 167 25.88 18.87 7.69
N ASP A 168 26.01 17.58 7.43
CA ASP A 168 26.21 16.95 6.12
C ASP A 168 24.91 16.37 5.52
N ALA A 169 23.72 16.63 6.09
CA ALA A 169 22.46 16.02 5.65
C ALA A 169 22.10 16.25 4.17
N PHE A 170 22.45 17.41 3.61
CA PHE A 170 22.30 17.67 2.16
C PHE A 170 23.24 16.80 1.33
N ASP A 171 24.50 16.65 1.74
CA ASP A 171 25.47 15.82 1.02
C ASP A 171 25.07 14.35 1.11
N ARG A 172 24.59 13.88 2.27
CA ARG A 172 24.10 12.50 2.49
C ARG A 172 22.94 12.12 1.60
N ILE A 173 21.88 12.93 1.56
CA ILE A 173 20.68 12.60 0.80
C ILE A 173 20.91 12.71 -0.72
N VAL A 174 21.78 13.63 -1.15
CA VAL A 174 22.23 13.71 -2.54
C VAL A 174 23.16 12.54 -2.89
N GLU A 175 24.08 12.12 -2.01
CA GLU A 175 24.89 10.90 -2.18
C GLU A 175 23.98 9.67 -2.30
N GLN A 176 22.99 9.52 -1.41
CA GLN A 176 22.00 8.45 -1.43
C GLN A 176 21.28 8.37 -2.78
N ALA A 177 20.76 9.50 -3.29
CA ALA A 177 20.14 9.52 -4.62
C ALA A 177 21.13 9.18 -5.75
N LYS A 178 22.37 9.71 -5.72
CA LYS A 178 23.42 9.41 -6.72
C LYS A 178 23.78 7.92 -6.74
N ILE A 179 23.91 7.27 -5.58
CA ILE A 179 24.26 5.85 -5.51
C ILE A 179 23.09 4.94 -5.91
N THR A 180 21.83 5.33 -5.62
CA THR A 180 20.62 4.62 -6.07
C THR A 180 20.59 4.50 -7.60
N PHE A 181 20.71 5.60 -8.34
CA PHE A 181 20.68 5.56 -9.81
C PHE A 181 21.91 4.91 -10.46
N SER A 182 23.07 4.93 -9.81
CA SER A 182 24.30 4.34 -10.39
C SER A 182 24.51 2.86 -10.05
N SER A 183 23.86 2.35 -8.99
CA SER A 183 24.01 0.95 -8.53
C SER A 183 22.94 0.00 -9.04
N LEU A 184 21.78 0.52 -9.47
CA LEU A 184 20.62 -0.29 -9.87
C LEU A 184 20.51 -0.29 -11.40
N GLN A 185 20.63 -1.46 -12.02
CA GLN A 185 20.69 -1.62 -13.48
C GLN A 185 19.67 -2.64 -14.02
N ASN A 186 19.11 -3.47 -13.13
CA ASN A 186 18.13 -4.50 -13.48
C ASN A 186 16.70 -4.10 -13.06
N VAL A 187 16.53 -3.38 -11.94
CA VAL A 187 15.27 -2.73 -11.56
C VAL A 187 15.13 -1.33 -12.18
N GLU A 188 13.93 -0.76 -12.16
CA GLU A 188 13.63 0.56 -12.73
C GLU A 188 13.24 1.54 -11.62
N ILE A 189 14.04 2.59 -11.39
CA ILE A 189 13.66 3.66 -10.47
C ILE A 189 12.62 4.56 -11.15
N VAL A 190 11.40 4.59 -10.60
CA VAL A 190 10.26 5.35 -11.12
C VAL A 190 9.77 6.45 -10.17
N GLY A 191 10.36 6.58 -8.98
CA GLY A 191 10.02 7.64 -8.04
C GLY A 191 11.02 7.74 -6.88
N LEU A 192 11.03 8.90 -6.23
CA LEU A 192 11.75 9.13 -4.98
C LEU A 192 10.77 9.63 -3.91
N GLU A 193 10.92 9.10 -2.70
CA GLU A 193 10.21 9.55 -1.51
C GLU A 193 11.23 10.25 -0.60
N ILE A 194 10.87 11.38 0.02
CA ILE A 194 11.78 12.17 0.87
C ILE A 194 11.16 12.24 2.26
N GLY A 195 11.69 11.42 3.17
CA GLY A 195 11.13 11.16 4.50
C GLY A 195 9.94 10.20 4.49
N ASN A 196 9.71 9.56 5.63
CA ASN A 196 8.58 8.68 5.90
C ASN A 196 7.74 9.26 7.07
N GLU A 197 6.45 9.42 6.88
CA GLU A 197 5.50 9.88 7.90
C GLU A 197 5.97 11.18 8.60
N PRO A 198 6.20 12.26 7.84
CA PRO A 198 6.68 13.53 8.38
C PRO A 198 5.67 14.17 9.35
N ASP A 199 4.39 13.77 9.31
CA ASP A 199 3.40 14.14 10.32
C ASP A 199 3.72 13.55 11.71
N LEU A 200 4.46 12.44 11.79
CA LEU A 200 4.90 11.81 13.04
C LEU A 200 6.31 12.23 13.50
N PHE A 201 7.03 13.10 12.77
CA PHE A 201 8.39 13.50 13.15
C PHE A 201 8.50 14.13 14.55
N PHE A 202 7.46 14.80 15.04
CA PHE A 202 7.42 15.32 16.41
C PHE A 202 7.13 14.23 17.46
N VAL A 203 6.41 13.17 17.09
CA VAL A 203 6.12 12.01 17.94
C VAL A 203 7.37 11.14 18.09
N ASN A 204 8.05 10.88 16.96
CA ASN A 204 9.27 10.08 16.90
C ASN A 204 10.50 10.82 17.48
N GLY A 205 10.39 12.13 17.72
CA GLY A 205 11.44 12.97 18.29
C GLY A 205 12.49 13.47 17.29
N TYR A 206 12.23 13.34 15.98
CA TYR A 206 13.10 13.86 14.92
C TYR A 206 13.00 15.39 14.76
N ARG A 207 11.86 15.98 15.15
CA ARG A 207 11.57 17.41 15.12
C ARG A 207 10.91 17.86 16.43
N PRO A 208 10.94 19.15 16.79
CA PRO A 208 10.28 19.65 18.00
C PRO A 208 8.76 19.55 17.92
N GLN A 209 8.08 19.66 19.07
CA GLN A 209 6.61 19.67 19.17
C GLN A 209 5.91 20.83 18.42
N SER A 210 6.68 21.81 17.93
CA SER A 210 6.19 22.92 17.10
C SER A 210 6.23 22.64 15.60
N TRP A 211 6.63 21.43 15.18
CA TRP A 211 6.73 21.03 13.78
C TRP A 211 5.39 21.10 13.04
N THR A 212 5.40 21.67 11.84
CA THR A 212 4.22 21.86 11.00
C THR A 212 4.42 21.33 9.58
N SER A 213 3.33 21.24 8.81
CA SER A 213 3.43 20.92 7.37
C SER A 213 4.09 22.04 6.54
N ALA A 214 4.13 23.27 7.05
CA ALA A 214 4.89 24.36 6.44
C ALA A 214 6.40 24.15 6.61
N ASP A 215 6.84 23.75 7.80
CA ASP A 215 8.25 23.41 8.06
C ASP A 215 8.68 22.20 7.21
N TYR A 216 7.84 21.16 7.14
CA TYR A 216 8.04 20.03 6.22
C TYR A 216 8.17 20.50 4.77
N GLY A 217 7.30 21.40 4.31
CA GLY A 217 7.35 21.91 2.95
C GLY A 217 8.66 22.60 2.62
N VAL A 218 9.23 23.37 3.56
CA VAL A 218 10.54 24.04 3.43
C VAL A 218 11.69 23.03 3.39
N GLU A 219 11.70 22.04 4.28
CA GLU A 219 12.77 21.03 4.27
C GLU A 219 12.71 20.15 3.02
N TRP A 220 11.50 19.68 2.66
CA TRP A 220 11.26 18.86 1.48
C TRP A 220 11.62 19.58 0.18
N SER A 221 11.20 20.86 0.02
CA SER A 221 11.46 21.64 -1.20
C SER A 221 12.96 21.78 -1.46
N GLN A 222 13.74 22.07 -0.41
CA GLN A 222 15.18 22.19 -0.47
C GLN A 222 15.86 20.86 -0.84
N ARG A 223 15.40 19.73 -0.29
CA ARG A 223 15.94 18.41 -0.65
C ARG A 223 15.60 18.03 -2.09
N ALA A 224 14.35 18.20 -2.51
CA ALA A 224 13.91 17.95 -3.89
C ALA A 224 14.71 18.80 -4.89
N ALA A 225 14.90 20.10 -4.61
CA ALA A 225 15.70 20.99 -5.45
C ALA A 225 17.19 20.59 -5.50
N ALA A 226 17.79 20.17 -4.39
CA ALA A 226 19.18 19.70 -4.36
C ALA A 226 19.36 18.41 -5.18
N ILE A 227 18.50 17.41 -4.96
CA ILE A 227 18.53 16.13 -5.67
C ILE A 227 18.23 16.33 -7.17
N TYR A 228 17.28 17.21 -7.52
CA TYR A 228 17.01 17.54 -8.91
C TYR A 228 18.25 18.13 -9.60
N ASN A 229 18.86 19.16 -9.03
CA ASN A 229 19.98 19.86 -9.65
C ASN A 229 21.26 19.01 -9.70
N GLU A 230 21.52 18.18 -8.69
CA GLU A 230 22.76 17.40 -8.59
C GLU A 230 22.67 15.95 -9.07
N VAL A 231 21.45 15.42 -9.32
CA VAL A 231 21.22 14.02 -9.70
C VAL A 231 20.32 13.88 -10.92
N LEU A 232 19.06 14.29 -10.82
CA LEU A 232 18.07 14.04 -11.88
C LEU A 232 18.40 14.80 -13.17
N LYS A 233 18.72 16.09 -13.07
CA LYS A 233 19.05 16.95 -14.21
C LYS A 233 20.32 16.50 -14.95
N PRO A 234 21.45 16.16 -14.29
CA PRO A 234 22.60 15.52 -14.94
C PRO A 234 22.28 14.20 -15.66
N LEU A 235 21.29 13.44 -15.18
CA LEU A 235 20.82 12.19 -15.80
C LEU A 235 19.76 12.41 -16.91
N ASN A 236 19.38 13.66 -17.19
CA ASN A 236 18.27 14.04 -18.08
C ASN A 236 16.90 13.45 -17.66
N LEU A 237 16.71 13.21 -16.35
CA LEU A 237 15.43 12.82 -15.79
C LEU A 237 14.52 14.04 -15.55
N PRO A 238 13.19 13.87 -15.64
CA PRO A 238 12.24 14.96 -15.43
C PRO A 238 12.28 15.46 -13.98
N SER A 239 11.86 16.71 -13.76
CA SER A 239 11.80 17.29 -12.40
C SER A 239 10.73 16.63 -11.52
N ASN A 240 9.60 16.23 -12.12
CA ASN A 240 8.45 15.65 -11.44
C ASN A 240 8.69 14.18 -11.07
N PHE A 241 9.60 13.95 -10.12
CA PHE A 241 10.08 12.62 -9.74
C PHE A 241 9.81 12.27 -8.26
N PHE A 242 9.29 13.22 -7.47
CA PHE A 242 9.17 13.07 -6.01
C PHE A 242 7.72 12.87 -5.55
N GLU A 243 7.52 12.01 -4.56
CA GLU A 243 6.20 11.61 -4.07
C GLU A 243 5.93 12.08 -2.61
N PRO A 244 5.59 13.36 -2.37
CA PRO A 244 5.19 13.84 -1.05
C PRO A 244 3.74 13.41 -0.72
N ALA A 245 3.34 13.29 0.54
CA ALA A 245 4.12 13.50 1.75
C ALA A 245 4.46 12.21 2.51
N ALA A 246 3.97 11.05 2.05
CA ALA A 246 4.16 9.75 2.72
C ALA A 246 3.63 9.76 4.17
N THR A 247 2.47 10.39 4.42
CA THR A 247 1.97 10.66 5.77
C THR A 247 1.08 9.55 6.33
N ALA A 248 1.15 9.36 7.65
CA ALA A 248 0.50 8.28 8.36
C ALA A 248 -1.03 8.38 8.39
N THR A 249 -1.69 7.28 8.77
CA THR A 249 -3.14 7.22 9.00
C THR A 249 -3.62 8.27 10.01
N THR A 250 -2.78 8.66 10.96
CA THR A 250 -3.06 9.67 12.00
C THR A 250 -3.17 11.10 11.47
N ALA A 251 -2.72 11.40 10.25
CA ALA A 251 -2.87 12.72 9.62
C ALA A 251 -4.33 13.08 9.25
N THR A 252 -5.32 12.28 9.67
CA THR A 252 -6.69 12.30 9.12
C THR A 252 -7.80 12.79 10.05
N ASP A 253 -7.57 13.11 11.33
CA ASP A 253 -8.55 13.90 12.09
C ASP A 253 -8.84 15.25 11.39
N HIS A 254 -10.03 15.81 11.62
CA HIS A 254 -10.46 17.05 10.97
C HIS A 254 -9.62 18.25 11.43
N GLY A 255 -8.76 18.75 10.53
CA GLY A 255 -7.90 19.92 10.76
C GLY A 255 -6.39 19.63 10.77
N HIS A 256 -5.97 18.38 10.61
CA HIS A 256 -4.53 18.05 10.54
C HIS A 256 -3.83 18.67 9.34
N GLN A 257 -2.61 19.14 9.59
CA GLN A 257 -1.86 20.02 8.69
C GLN A 257 -1.31 19.33 7.43
N PHE A 258 -1.22 18.00 7.42
CA PHE A 258 -0.54 17.20 6.40
C PHE A 258 -1.45 16.62 5.31
N ARG A 259 -2.75 16.94 5.32
CA ARG A 259 -3.67 16.63 4.22
C ARG A 259 -3.23 17.33 2.93
N ILE A 260 -3.53 16.73 1.76
CA ILE A 260 -3.21 17.32 0.46
C ILE A 260 -3.75 18.75 0.32
N SER A 261 -5.01 19.01 0.74
CA SER A 261 -5.60 20.37 0.73
C SER A 261 -4.84 21.44 1.51
N ASN A 262 -3.93 21.04 2.40
CA ASN A 262 -3.11 21.96 3.19
C ASN A 262 -1.69 22.02 2.62
N LEU A 263 -1.14 20.88 2.18
CA LEU A 263 0.17 20.80 1.53
C LEU A 263 0.26 21.61 0.22
N VAL A 264 -0.86 21.78 -0.51
CA VAL A 264 -0.92 22.64 -1.71
C VAL A 264 -0.58 24.10 -1.42
N ASP A 265 -0.80 24.58 -0.20
CA ASP A 265 -0.51 25.96 0.22
C ASP A 265 0.88 26.11 0.90
N THR A 266 1.64 25.01 1.01
CA THR A 266 3.02 25.00 1.54
C THR A 266 4.07 25.02 0.42
N GLU A 267 5.34 25.13 0.78
CA GLU A 267 6.46 25.01 -0.16
C GLU A 267 6.57 23.65 -0.88
N VAL A 268 5.80 22.62 -0.53
CA VAL A 268 5.70 21.39 -1.35
C VAL A 268 5.17 21.70 -2.75
N ALA A 269 4.18 22.59 -2.86
CA ALA A 269 3.52 22.93 -4.12
C ALA A 269 3.71 24.39 -4.52
N THR A 270 3.65 25.32 -3.56
CA THR A 270 3.89 26.76 -3.80
C THR A 270 5.34 26.96 -4.23
N GLY A 271 5.54 27.31 -5.51
CA GLY A 271 6.86 27.44 -6.13
C GLY A 271 7.49 26.11 -6.58
N ASN A 272 7.26 25.00 -5.86
CA ASN A 272 7.98 23.74 -6.07
C ASN A 272 7.13 22.56 -6.60
N GLY A 273 5.84 22.77 -6.91
CA GLY A 273 4.94 21.73 -7.45
C GLY A 273 5.40 21.09 -8.77
N ILE A 274 6.44 21.63 -9.40
CA ILE A 274 7.16 21.06 -10.55
C ILE A 274 7.99 19.80 -10.20
N TYR A 275 8.31 19.60 -8.92
CA TYR A 275 9.01 18.41 -8.40
C TYR A 275 8.06 17.25 -8.07
N VAL A 276 6.77 17.54 -7.83
CA VAL A 276 5.77 16.54 -7.44
C VAL A 276 5.43 15.63 -8.62
N ALA A 277 5.75 14.35 -8.50
CA ALA A 277 5.34 13.25 -9.37
C ALA A 277 3.87 12.88 -9.12
N GLY A 278 3.53 12.65 -7.86
CA GLY A 278 2.19 12.30 -7.39
C GLY A 278 2.09 12.47 -5.88
N TRP A 279 0.89 12.33 -5.33
CA TRP A 279 0.66 12.46 -3.89
C TRP A 279 0.63 11.10 -3.21
N ASN A 280 1.55 10.87 -2.28
CA ASN A 280 1.64 9.68 -1.45
C ASN A 280 0.96 9.91 -0.08
N GLN A 281 0.14 8.94 0.33
CA GLN A 281 -0.50 8.81 1.64
C GLN A 281 -0.40 7.36 2.12
N HIS A 282 -0.42 7.13 3.44
CA HIS A 282 -0.43 5.79 4.03
C HIS A 282 -1.79 5.48 4.68
N ASP A 283 -2.14 4.20 4.78
CA ASP A 283 -3.35 3.75 5.46
C ASP A 283 -3.28 2.31 6.01
N TYR A 284 -3.80 2.13 7.22
CA TYR A 284 -4.10 0.81 7.75
C TYR A 284 -5.56 0.78 8.18
N TYR A 285 -6.37 -0.08 7.54
CA TYR A 285 -7.80 -0.25 7.87
C TYR A 285 -8.00 -0.59 9.35
N TYR A 286 -7.05 -1.31 9.93
CA TYR A 286 -6.93 -1.53 11.37
C TYR A 286 -5.47 -1.45 11.78
N TYR A 287 -5.18 -0.89 12.95
CA TYR A 287 -3.83 -0.82 13.50
C TYR A 287 -3.84 -1.32 14.96
N VAL A 288 -3.07 -2.37 15.23
CA VAL A 288 -2.99 -3.02 16.54
C VAL A 288 -2.53 -2.01 17.60
N ASN A 289 -3.18 -2.03 18.77
CA ASN A 289 -2.99 -1.08 19.88
C ASN A 289 -3.38 0.39 19.61
N VAL A 290 -3.85 0.74 18.41
CA VAL A 290 -4.32 2.10 18.05
C VAL A 290 -5.81 2.14 17.73
N SER A 291 -6.32 1.20 16.93
CA SER A 291 -7.75 1.09 16.63
C SER A 291 -8.56 0.77 17.89
N THR A 292 -9.69 1.45 18.08
CA THR A 292 -10.47 1.46 19.34
C THR A 292 -11.55 0.38 19.44
N TYR A 293 -11.64 -0.51 18.45
CA TYR A 293 -12.60 -1.61 18.38
C TYR A 293 -11.86 -2.95 18.25
N THR A 294 -12.55 -4.07 18.48
CA THR A 294 -11.97 -5.40 18.20
C THR A 294 -12.25 -5.77 16.75
N LEU A 295 -11.19 -6.00 15.96
CA LEU A 295 -11.36 -6.55 14.61
C LEU A 295 -11.79 -8.03 14.66
N THR A 296 -12.74 -8.39 13.81
CA THR A 296 -13.11 -9.79 13.53
C THR A 296 -13.09 -10.03 12.03
N ALA A 297 -12.95 -11.29 11.60
CA ALA A 297 -13.06 -11.62 10.19
C ALA A 297 -14.43 -11.25 9.60
N ASP A 298 -15.49 -11.30 10.42
CA ASP A 298 -16.82 -10.84 10.01
C ASP A 298 -16.86 -9.32 9.76
N LEU A 299 -16.27 -8.51 10.65
CA LEU A 299 -16.21 -7.06 10.50
C LEU A 299 -15.34 -6.65 9.29
N LEU A 300 -14.20 -7.31 9.08
CA LEU A 300 -13.32 -7.10 7.92
C LEU A 300 -14.04 -7.38 6.60
N LEU A 301 -14.92 -8.38 6.59
CA LEU A 301 -15.67 -8.81 5.41
C LEU A 301 -17.00 -8.07 5.23
N ASP A 302 -17.41 -7.18 6.13
CA ASP A 302 -18.43 -6.16 5.84
C ASP A 302 -17.74 -5.00 5.11
N PHE A 303 -17.84 -5.00 3.78
CA PHE A 303 -17.15 -3.99 2.96
C PHE A 303 -17.71 -2.57 3.11
N SER A 304 -18.83 -2.34 3.83
CA SER A 304 -19.24 -0.97 4.16
C SER A 304 -18.28 -0.33 5.16
N THR A 305 -17.64 -1.12 6.02
CA THR A 305 -16.66 -0.63 6.98
C THR A 305 -15.41 -0.10 6.28
N THR A 306 -14.90 -0.83 5.27
CA THR A 306 -13.80 -0.38 4.40
C THR A 306 -14.16 0.89 3.63
N ARG A 307 -15.39 1.00 3.09
CA ARG A 307 -15.86 2.23 2.43
C ARG A 307 -15.95 3.42 3.39
N SER A 308 -16.39 3.19 4.62
CA SER A 308 -16.51 4.22 5.65
C SER A 308 -15.13 4.72 6.10
N GLN A 309 -14.22 3.79 6.39
CA GLN A 309 -12.86 4.08 6.85
C GLN A 309 -12.06 4.79 5.74
N LEU A 310 -12.01 4.25 4.51
CA LEU A 310 -11.27 4.86 3.40
C LEU A 310 -11.84 6.22 2.91
N SER A 311 -12.96 6.69 3.45
CA SER A 311 -13.67 7.88 2.95
C SER A 311 -12.84 9.18 3.00
N GLU A 312 -11.85 9.30 3.88
CA GLU A 312 -10.91 10.44 3.87
C GLU A 312 -9.90 10.33 2.72
N TRP A 313 -9.29 9.16 2.51
CA TRP A 313 -8.37 8.92 1.39
C TRP A 313 -9.09 9.08 0.04
N SER A 314 -10.36 8.68 -0.08
CA SER A 314 -11.20 9.02 -1.25
C SER A 314 -11.37 10.53 -1.47
N ARG A 315 -11.47 11.34 -0.39
CA ARG A 315 -11.50 12.81 -0.50
C ARG A 315 -10.13 13.37 -0.91
N GLN A 316 -9.05 12.84 -0.35
CA GLN A 316 -7.69 13.25 -0.70
C GLN A 316 -7.32 12.88 -2.15
N ALA A 317 -7.78 11.73 -2.67
CA ALA A 317 -7.63 11.38 -4.09
C ALA A 317 -8.33 12.39 -5.02
N GLN A 318 -9.50 12.92 -4.62
CA GLN A 318 -10.16 14.01 -5.35
C GLN A 318 -9.36 15.33 -5.26
N GLN A 319 -8.72 15.63 -4.13
CA GLN A 319 -7.83 16.79 -3.99
C GLN A 319 -6.58 16.66 -4.89
N ALA A 320 -5.96 15.49 -4.95
CA ALA A 320 -4.88 15.19 -5.87
C ALA A 320 -5.29 15.41 -7.34
N ALA A 321 -6.47 14.94 -7.74
CA ALA A 321 -7.02 15.15 -9.07
C ALA A 321 -7.19 16.64 -9.43
N VAL A 322 -7.53 17.52 -8.47
CA VAL A 322 -7.58 18.98 -8.67
C VAL A 322 -6.19 19.54 -8.99
N THR A 323 -5.13 19.04 -8.36
CA THR A 323 -3.74 19.46 -8.67
C THR A 323 -3.24 18.97 -10.03
N GLY A 324 -3.95 18.03 -10.67
CA GLY A 324 -3.51 17.36 -11.89
C GLY A 324 -2.40 16.33 -11.65
N LYS A 325 -2.32 15.78 -10.43
CA LYS A 325 -1.34 14.76 -10.03
C LYS A 325 -2.07 13.49 -9.56
N PRO A 326 -1.51 12.29 -9.82
CA PRO A 326 -2.06 11.04 -9.33
C PRO A 326 -1.99 10.95 -7.80
N TYR A 327 -2.78 10.03 -7.26
CA TYR A 327 -2.79 9.68 -5.84
C TYR A 327 -2.30 8.24 -5.66
N TYR A 328 -1.41 8.03 -4.71
CA TYR A 328 -0.79 6.75 -4.41
C TYR A 328 -0.97 6.38 -2.94
N LEU A 329 -1.27 5.12 -2.66
CA LEU A 329 -1.13 4.54 -1.33
C LEU A 329 0.18 3.74 -1.29
N ARG A 330 1.29 4.34 -0.84
CA ARG A 330 2.60 3.64 -0.86
C ARG A 330 2.86 2.74 0.35
N GLU A 331 2.08 2.91 1.42
CA GLU A 331 2.08 2.03 2.58
C GLU A 331 0.62 1.73 2.98
N MET A 332 0.17 0.51 2.71
CA MET A 332 -1.23 0.09 2.90
C MET A 332 -1.31 -1.21 3.71
N GLY A 333 -2.34 -1.39 4.55
CA GLY A 333 -2.61 -2.71 5.13
C GLY A 333 -4.03 -2.94 5.62
N SER A 334 -4.47 -4.20 5.62
CA SER A 334 -5.68 -4.60 6.34
C SER A 334 -5.50 -4.44 7.85
N VAL A 335 -4.30 -4.78 8.34
CA VAL A 335 -3.91 -4.81 9.74
C VAL A 335 -2.42 -4.50 9.88
N GLY A 336 -2.09 -3.35 10.47
CA GLY A 336 -0.72 -2.98 10.83
C GLY A 336 -0.44 -3.14 12.34
N PRO A 337 0.83 -3.15 12.78
CA PRO A 337 2.03 -3.27 11.95
C PRO A 337 2.32 -4.76 11.60
N GLY A 338 2.33 -5.65 12.58
CA GLY A 338 2.63 -7.08 12.42
C GLY A 338 1.48 -7.97 11.89
N GLY A 339 0.32 -7.40 11.57
CA GLY A 339 -0.91 -8.17 11.34
C GLY A 339 -1.55 -8.70 12.63
N LEU A 340 -2.67 -9.41 12.49
CA LEU A 340 -3.41 -10.04 13.60
C LEU A 340 -3.69 -11.52 13.27
N PRO A 341 -3.25 -12.48 14.12
CA PRO A 341 -3.49 -13.91 13.93
C PRO A 341 -4.98 -14.26 13.85
N GLY A 342 -5.30 -15.26 13.02
CA GLY A 342 -6.68 -15.65 12.72
C GLY A 342 -7.42 -14.68 11.81
N ILE A 343 -6.75 -13.64 11.28
CA ILE A 343 -7.33 -12.69 10.33
C ILE A 343 -6.36 -12.45 9.16
N SER A 344 -5.17 -11.90 9.43
CA SER A 344 -4.28 -11.36 8.37
C SER A 344 -3.74 -12.43 7.43
N GLU A 345 -3.48 -13.63 7.94
CA GLU A 345 -2.98 -14.78 7.20
C GLU A 345 -4.08 -15.63 6.54
N THR A 346 -5.36 -15.27 6.74
CA THR A 346 -6.52 -16.06 6.30
C THR A 346 -7.08 -15.64 4.94
N PHE A 347 -7.93 -16.48 4.36
CA PHE A 347 -8.67 -16.18 3.13
C PHE A 347 -9.65 -15.01 3.28
N ALA A 348 -10.08 -14.65 4.49
CA ALA A 348 -10.84 -13.42 4.75
C ALA A 348 -10.04 -12.18 4.35
N ASN A 349 -8.76 -12.11 4.74
CA ASN A 349 -7.88 -11.03 4.31
C ASN A 349 -7.69 -11.05 2.78
N THR A 350 -7.62 -12.23 2.16
CA THR A 350 -7.51 -12.36 0.69
C THR A 350 -8.70 -11.77 -0.05
N LEU A 351 -9.93 -12.02 0.42
CA LEU A 351 -11.14 -11.41 -0.15
C LEU A 351 -11.17 -9.89 0.09
N TRP A 352 -10.73 -9.44 1.28
CA TRP A 352 -10.60 -8.01 1.58
C TRP A 352 -9.57 -7.33 0.68
N THR A 353 -8.35 -7.86 0.54
CA THR A 353 -7.28 -7.32 -0.32
C THR A 353 -7.71 -7.25 -1.78
N PHE A 354 -8.39 -8.30 -2.28
CA PHE A 354 -8.89 -8.32 -3.66
C PHE A 354 -9.99 -7.27 -3.88
N ASN A 355 -10.92 -7.13 -2.94
CA ASN A 355 -11.90 -6.04 -2.96
C ASN A 355 -11.21 -4.66 -2.86
N PHE A 356 -10.21 -4.51 -1.99
CA PHE A 356 -9.53 -3.23 -1.76
C PHE A 356 -8.84 -2.71 -3.03
N PHE A 357 -8.12 -3.57 -3.76
CA PHE A 357 -7.50 -3.17 -5.03
C PHE A 357 -8.53 -2.67 -6.06
N LEU A 358 -9.69 -3.32 -6.16
CA LEU A 358 -10.77 -2.91 -7.07
C LEU A 358 -11.48 -1.65 -6.57
N TYR A 359 -11.74 -1.53 -5.28
CA TYR A 359 -12.38 -0.37 -4.68
C TYR A 359 -11.50 0.88 -4.79
N ALA A 360 -10.23 0.81 -4.38
CA ALA A 360 -9.28 1.92 -4.47
C ALA A 360 -9.15 2.47 -5.91
N ALA A 361 -9.20 1.60 -6.92
CA ALA A 361 -9.20 2.00 -8.33
C ALA A 361 -10.42 2.86 -8.68
N THR A 362 -11.63 2.51 -8.22
CA THR A 362 -12.83 3.34 -8.45
C THR A 362 -12.78 4.67 -7.71
N GLN A 363 -12.01 4.73 -6.60
CA GLN A 363 -11.70 5.96 -5.86
C GLN A 363 -10.59 6.82 -6.50
N GLN A 364 -10.19 6.52 -7.75
CA GLN A 364 -9.14 7.23 -8.51
C GLN A 364 -7.72 7.11 -7.94
N MET A 365 -7.50 6.18 -7.02
CA MET A 365 -6.15 5.83 -6.55
C MET A 365 -5.41 5.15 -7.71
N SER A 366 -4.20 5.61 -8.01
CA SER A 366 -3.44 5.24 -9.21
C SER A 366 -2.43 4.11 -8.98
N SER A 367 -2.12 3.79 -7.72
CA SER A 367 -1.26 2.69 -7.31
C SER A 367 -1.53 2.36 -5.83
N VAL A 368 -1.42 1.08 -5.46
CA VAL A 368 -1.59 0.62 -4.07
C VAL A 368 -0.48 -0.37 -3.73
N GLN A 369 0.34 -0.03 -2.74
CA GLN A 369 1.43 -0.83 -2.22
C GLN A 369 1.10 -1.28 -0.80
N MET A 370 0.76 -2.56 -0.63
CA MET A 370 0.55 -3.11 0.72
C MET A 370 1.91 -3.25 1.42
N HIS A 371 2.03 -2.88 2.69
CA HIS A 371 3.30 -2.94 3.42
C HIS A 371 3.68 -4.37 3.80
N LEU A 372 4.96 -4.69 3.65
CA LEU A 372 5.57 -5.99 3.93
C LEU A 372 6.72 -5.83 4.91
N THR A 373 6.61 -6.55 6.01
CA THR A 373 7.75 -6.93 6.85
C THR A 373 7.96 -8.44 6.80
N ASP A 374 9.15 -8.91 7.15
CA ASP A 374 9.53 -10.31 7.01
C ASP A 374 8.82 -11.25 8.02
N VAL A 375 8.30 -10.67 9.10
CA VAL A 375 7.49 -11.34 10.14
C VAL A 375 6.00 -11.00 10.12
N SER A 376 5.55 -9.88 9.54
CA SER A 376 4.12 -9.50 9.54
C SER A 376 3.26 -10.59 8.90
N LEU A 377 2.12 -10.90 9.53
CA LEU A 377 1.11 -11.82 9.01
C LEU A 377 0.34 -11.25 7.81
N GLY A 378 0.39 -9.92 7.60
CA GLY A 378 -0.18 -9.27 6.42
C GLY A 378 0.57 -9.57 5.11
N SER A 379 1.88 -9.85 5.21
CA SER A 379 2.75 -10.11 4.05
C SER A 379 2.24 -11.31 3.22
N PRO A 380 2.10 -11.16 1.88
CA PRO A 380 1.51 -12.19 1.00
C PRO A 380 2.32 -13.48 0.86
N TRP A 381 3.58 -13.47 1.30
CA TRP A 381 4.36 -14.67 1.56
C TRP A 381 5.26 -14.42 2.78
N GLN A 382 5.70 -15.49 3.43
CA GLN A 382 6.79 -15.42 4.40
C GLN A 382 8.10 -15.68 3.64
N PRO A 383 9.05 -14.73 3.59
CA PRO A 383 10.21 -14.84 2.72
C PRO A 383 11.36 -15.66 3.33
N ILE A 384 11.40 -15.78 4.66
CA ILE A 384 12.45 -16.45 5.45
C ILE A 384 11.85 -17.49 6.41
N THR A 385 12.72 -18.28 7.06
CA THR A 385 12.29 -19.16 8.15
C THR A 385 12.03 -18.33 9.42
N VAL A 386 10.79 -18.33 9.89
CA VAL A 386 10.37 -17.67 11.14
C VAL A 386 9.85 -18.75 12.10
N ASP A 387 10.41 -18.80 13.31
CA ASP A 387 10.05 -19.74 14.39
C ASP A 387 9.88 -21.21 13.94
N GLY A 388 10.79 -21.66 13.07
CA GLY A 388 10.82 -23.02 12.51
C GLY A 388 9.90 -23.27 11.31
N VAL A 389 9.02 -22.33 10.98
CA VAL A 389 8.18 -22.37 9.77
C VAL A 389 8.99 -21.89 8.57
N ALA A 390 9.18 -22.76 7.58
CA ALA A 390 9.92 -22.45 6.35
C ALA A 390 9.22 -21.36 5.49
N PRO A 391 9.96 -20.70 4.56
CA PRO A 391 9.36 -19.79 3.58
C PRO A 391 8.19 -20.42 2.83
N HIS A 392 7.09 -19.68 2.68
CA HIS A 392 5.88 -20.16 2.01
C HIS A 392 4.99 -19.02 1.53
N VAL A 393 4.21 -19.30 0.47
CA VAL A 393 3.15 -18.40 -0.02
C VAL A 393 1.98 -18.41 0.97
N ARG A 394 1.38 -17.25 1.23
CA ARG A 394 0.16 -17.11 2.05
C ARG A 394 -1.05 -16.79 1.17
N SER A 395 -2.23 -16.88 1.76
CA SER A 395 -3.52 -16.73 1.07
C SER A 395 -3.64 -15.38 0.31
N SER A 396 -3.15 -14.27 0.88
CA SER A 396 -3.31 -12.93 0.29
C SER A 396 -2.56 -12.72 -1.03
N TYR A 397 -1.52 -13.51 -1.35
CA TYR A 397 -0.86 -13.48 -2.67
C TYR A 397 -1.85 -13.73 -3.83
N TYR A 398 -2.89 -14.53 -3.60
CA TYR A 398 -3.86 -14.89 -4.63
C TYR A 398 -4.75 -13.71 -5.06
N ALA A 399 -4.88 -12.68 -4.21
CA ALA A 399 -5.52 -11.42 -4.59
C ALA A 399 -4.69 -10.65 -5.65
N TYR A 400 -3.35 -10.66 -5.53
CA TYR A 400 -2.45 -10.09 -6.52
C TYR A 400 -2.51 -10.86 -7.84
N ALA A 401 -2.49 -12.19 -7.78
CA ALA A 401 -2.59 -13.02 -8.98
C ALA A 401 -3.91 -12.80 -9.73
N ALA A 402 -5.02 -12.64 -9.01
CA ALA A 402 -6.32 -12.29 -9.60
C ALA A 402 -6.31 -10.88 -10.20
N MET A 403 -5.83 -9.87 -9.45
CA MET A 403 -5.79 -8.48 -9.92
C MET A 403 -4.87 -8.30 -11.14
N ALA A 404 -3.68 -8.91 -11.13
CA ALA A 404 -2.74 -8.91 -12.25
C ALA A 404 -3.36 -9.50 -13.53
N GLN A 405 -4.14 -10.57 -13.43
CA GLN A 405 -4.83 -11.17 -14.58
C GLN A 405 -6.06 -10.38 -15.05
N ILE A 406 -6.65 -9.52 -14.21
CA ILE A 406 -7.69 -8.54 -14.60
C ILE A 406 -7.08 -7.34 -15.32
N ILE A 407 -5.94 -6.83 -14.84
CA ILE A 407 -5.20 -5.73 -15.47
C ILE A 407 -4.67 -6.18 -16.84
N GLY A 408 -3.98 -7.32 -16.89
CA GLY A 408 -3.40 -7.88 -18.11
C GLY A 408 -2.29 -7.04 -18.74
N ALA A 409 -1.74 -7.52 -19.85
CA ALA A 409 -0.57 -6.92 -20.52
C ALA A 409 -0.91 -5.82 -21.55
N LYS A 410 -2.10 -5.21 -21.48
CA LYS A 410 -2.63 -4.30 -22.52
C LYS A 410 -2.63 -2.82 -22.15
N CYS A 411 -2.28 -2.47 -20.92
CA CYS A 411 -2.12 -1.09 -20.45
C CYS A 411 -3.29 -0.14 -20.77
N ASN A 412 -4.51 -0.68 -20.79
CA ASN A 412 -5.74 0.03 -21.16
C ASN A 412 -6.95 -0.33 -20.28
N THR A 413 -6.72 -1.07 -19.19
CA THR A 413 -7.76 -1.55 -18.27
C THR A 413 -8.24 -0.44 -17.36
N ARG A 414 -9.56 -0.27 -17.26
CA ARG A 414 -10.25 0.63 -16.31
C ARG A 414 -11.33 -0.14 -15.56
N ILE A 415 -11.57 0.23 -14.30
CA ILE A 415 -12.54 -0.40 -13.40
C ILE A 415 -13.68 0.58 -13.14
N ALA A 416 -14.93 0.11 -13.13
CA ALA A 416 -16.08 0.82 -12.57
C ALA A 416 -16.78 -0.04 -11.51
N SER A 417 -17.35 0.60 -10.49
CA SER A 417 -18.27 -0.07 -9.56
C SER A 417 -19.56 -0.49 -10.27
N ILE A 418 -20.15 -1.59 -9.85
CA ILE A 418 -21.50 -1.99 -10.23
C ILE A 418 -22.34 -2.09 -8.95
N ASP A 419 -23.52 -1.45 -8.96
CA ASP A 419 -24.46 -1.55 -7.85
C ASP A 419 -25.04 -2.97 -7.75
N VAL A 420 -24.99 -3.57 -6.56
CA VAL A 420 -25.46 -4.93 -6.31
C VAL A 420 -26.64 -4.89 -5.34
N SER A 421 -27.80 -5.35 -5.82
CA SER A 421 -29.03 -5.50 -5.01
C SER A 421 -29.32 -6.98 -4.78
N GLY A 422 -28.62 -7.60 -3.84
CA GLY A 422 -28.79 -9.02 -3.46
C GLY A 422 -29.81 -9.24 -2.34
N PRO A 423 -29.99 -10.50 -1.90
CA PRO A 423 -30.85 -10.81 -0.76
C PRO A 423 -30.34 -10.13 0.53
N SER A 424 -31.24 -9.73 1.42
CA SER A 424 -30.91 -8.92 2.61
C SER A 424 -29.95 -9.58 3.60
N SER A 425 -29.83 -10.92 3.59
CA SER A 425 -28.83 -11.66 4.35
C SER A 425 -27.38 -11.41 3.90
N TYR A 426 -27.20 -10.82 2.70
CA TYR A 426 -25.90 -10.49 2.10
C TYR A 426 -25.63 -8.98 2.07
N ASN A 427 -26.36 -8.18 2.84
CA ASN A 427 -26.11 -6.74 2.96
C ASN A 427 -24.64 -6.46 3.29
N ASN A 428 -23.99 -5.61 2.48
CA ASN A 428 -22.55 -5.31 2.50
C ASN A 428 -21.58 -6.48 2.21
N ARG A 429 -22.09 -7.69 1.94
CA ARG A 429 -21.29 -8.90 1.66
C ARG A 429 -21.12 -9.21 0.17
N LEU A 430 -21.80 -8.45 -0.68
CA LEU A 430 -21.70 -8.54 -2.13
C LEU A 430 -21.20 -7.21 -2.69
N THR A 431 -20.29 -7.30 -3.65
CA THR A 431 -19.77 -6.16 -4.42
C THR A 431 -19.34 -6.64 -5.80
N ALA A 432 -19.58 -5.82 -6.81
CA ALA A 432 -19.28 -6.13 -8.19
C ALA A 432 -18.58 -4.97 -8.88
N TYR A 433 -17.74 -5.31 -9.86
CA TYR A 433 -16.94 -4.35 -10.62
C TYR A 433 -16.89 -4.74 -12.09
N GLY A 434 -17.06 -3.77 -12.99
CA GLY A 434 -16.82 -3.95 -14.41
C GLY A 434 -15.38 -3.62 -14.75
N SER A 435 -14.68 -4.53 -15.43
CA SER A 435 -13.37 -4.28 -16.04
C SER A 435 -13.56 -3.99 -17.53
N TYR A 436 -13.02 -2.87 -17.99
CA TYR A 436 -13.17 -2.34 -19.33
C TYR A 436 -11.81 -2.20 -20.02
N GLN A 437 -11.72 -2.66 -21.27
CA GLN A 437 -10.54 -2.49 -22.13
C GLN A 437 -10.99 -1.90 -23.47
N ASN A 438 -10.24 -0.93 -23.99
CA ASN A 438 -10.60 -0.19 -25.23
C ASN A 438 -12.06 0.30 -25.23
N ASN A 439 -12.51 0.87 -24.10
CA ASN A 439 -13.88 1.34 -23.86
C ASN A 439 -15.00 0.28 -23.97
N ARG A 440 -14.69 -1.02 -23.95
CA ARG A 440 -15.68 -2.11 -23.93
C ARG A 440 -15.55 -2.96 -22.68
N LEU A 441 -16.66 -3.50 -22.21
CA LEU A 441 -16.67 -4.47 -21.11
C LEU A 441 -15.83 -5.70 -21.49
N ASN A 442 -14.85 -6.04 -20.66
CA ASN A 442 -13.94 -7.17 -20.81
C ASN A 442 -14.25 -8.28 -19.80
N ALA A 443 -14.57 -7.89 -18.56
CA ALA A 443 -15.00 -8.83 -17.51
C ALA A 443 -15.89 -8.18 -16.45
N ILE A 444 -16.65 -8.99 -15.72
CA ILE A 444 -17.37 -8.60 -14.50
C ILE A 444 -16.82 -9.40 -13.32
N VAL A 445 -16.38 -8.71 -12.27
CA VAL A 445 -16.00 -9.29 -10.98
C VAL A 445 -17.21 -9.32 -10.06
N LEU A 446 -17.39 -10.40 -9.29
CA LEU A 446 -18.30 -10.47 -8.15
C LEU A 446 -17.58 -11.11 -6.96
N ILE A 447 -17.62 -10.45 -5.80
CA ILE A 447 -17.07 -10.96 -4.54
C ILE A 447 -18.24 -11.24 -3.59
N ASN A 448 -18.31 -12.46 -3.04
CA ASN A 448 -19.19 -12.85 -1.95
C ASN A 448 -18.35 -13.06 -0.69
N SER A 449 -18.35 -12.07 0.20
CA SER A 449 -17.58 -12.05 1.44
C SER A 449 -18.32 -12.65 2.63
N GLN A 450 -19.45 -13.36 2.42
CA GLN A 450 -20.15 -14.06 3.50
C GLN A 450 -19.21 -15.05 4.21
N THR A 451 -19.08 -14.93 5.53
CA THR A 451 -18.11 -15.73 6.30
C THR A 451 -18.43 -17.22 6.22
N THR A 452 -17.42 -18.06 5.99
CA THR A 452 -17.58 -19.53 6.00
C THR A 452 -16.44 -20.20 6.77
N GLN A 453 -16.77 -21.20 7.60
CA GLN A 453 -15.78 -22.00 8.31
C GLN A 453 -15.28 -23.15 7.43
N SER A 454 -13.97 -23.36 7.37
CA SER A 454 -13.31 -24.42 6.59
C SER A 454 -13.91 -25.79 6.85
N THR A 455 -14.19 -26.08 8.12
CA THR A 455 -14.79 -27.31 8.64
C THR A 455 -16.26 -27.54 8.23
N SER A 456 -16.97 -26.53 7.73
CA SER A 456 -18.38 -26.71 7.32
C SER A 456 -18.49 -27.54 6.05
N SER A 457 -19.23 -28.66 6.12
CA SER A 457 -19.49 -29.53 4.97
C SER A 457 -20.47 -28.94 3.96
N ASN A 458 -21.39 -28.08 4.42
CA ASN A 458 -22.28 -27.31 3.57
C ASN A 458 -21.85 -25.83 3.57
N LYS A 459 -21.76 -25.23 2.39
CA LYS A 459 -21.44 -23.80 2.20
C LYS A 459 -22.41 -23.26 1.16
N PRO A 460 -23.30 -22.32 1.52
CA PRO A 460 -24.32 -21.84 0.59
C PRO A 460 -23.72 -21.22 -0.68
N SER A 461 -24.57 -21.07 -1.69
CA SER A 461 -24.24 -20.39 -2.93
C SER A 461 -25.45 -19.62 -3.43
N LEU A 462 -25.20 -18.50 -4.08
CA LEU A 462 -26.22 -17.72 -4.80
C LEU A 462 -26.18 -18.08 -6.29
N ALA A 463 -27.34 -18.30 -6.89
CA ALA A 463 -27.51 -18.30 -8.34
C ALA A 463 -27.54 -16.86 -8.84
N VAL A 464 -26.64 -16.51 -9.76
CA VAL A 464 -26.45 -15.14 -10.25
C VAL A 464 -26.54 -15.10 -11.78
N ASP A 465 -27.43 -14.25 -12.28
CA ASP A 465 -27.51 -13.92 -13.70
C ASP A 465 -26.75 -12.63 -14.00
N PHE A 466 -25.74 -12.73 -14.87
CA PHE A 466 -25.00 -11.57 -15.39
C PHE A 466 -25.62 -11.13 -16.71
N GLN A 467 -26.25 -9.95 -16.73
CA GLN A 467 -26.78 -9.33 -17.95
C GLN A 467 -25.67 -8.60 -18.71
N VAL A 468 -25.42 -9.07 -19.93
CA VAL A 468 -24.44 -8.57 -20.89
C VAL A 468 -25.06 -8.50 -22.30
N PRO A 469 -26.01 -7.57 -22.52
CA PRO A 469 -26.77 -7.50 -23.77
C PRO A 469 -25.85 -7.28 -24.99
N GLY A 470 -26.03 -8.09 -26.03
CA GLY A 470 -25.19 -8.05 -27.24
C GLY A 470 -23.94 -8.93 -27.19
N PHE A 471 -23.61 -9.56 -26.04
CA PHE A 471 -22.62 -10.62 -26.00
C PHE A 471 -23.25 -11.98 -26.40
N THR A 472 -22.47 -12.82 -27.07
CA THR A 472 -22.85 -14.15 -27.57
C THR A 472 -21.67 -15.11 -27.49
N GLY A 473 -21.92 -16.43 -27.44
CA GLY A 473 -20.88 -17.45 -27.46
C GLY A 473 -20.50 -17.89 -26.04
N THR A 474 -19.20 -17.90 -25.73
CA THR A 474 -18.67 -18.41 -24.46
C THR A 474 -18.16 -17.29 -23.56
N ALA A 475 -18.59 -17.30 -22.30
CA ALA A 475 -17.96 -16.57 -21.20
C ALA A 475 -17.05 -17.51 -20.38
N TYR A 476 -16.03 -16.93 -19.76
CA TYR A 476 -14.97 -17.63 -19.04
C TYR A 476 -14.99 -17.23 -17.58
N VAL A 477 -15.35 -18.16 -16.69
CA VAL A 477 -15.49 -17.92 -15.26
C VAL A 477 -14.23 -18.38 -14.52
N SER A 478 -13.52 -17.42 -13.95
CA SER A 478 -12.36 -17.63 -13.08
C SER A 478 -12.79 -17.49 -11.61
N THR A 479 -12.27 -18.32 -10.72
CA THR A 479 -12.73 -18.39 -9.31
C THR A 479 -11.57 -18.25 -8.33
N LEU A 480 -11.73 -17.37 -7.33
CA LEU A 480 -10.85 -17.20 -6.17
C LEU A 480 -11.51 -17.87 -4.97
N ILE A 481 -10.88 -18.92 -4.43
CA ILE A 481 -11.53 -19.81 -3.45
C ILE A 481 -10.52 -20.53 -2.55
N ALA A 482 -10.89 -20.69 -1.27
CA ALA A 482 -10.27 -21.61 -0.32
C ALA A 482 -11.35 -22.49 0.35
N SER A 483 -10.98 -23.35 1.29
CA SER A 483 -11.93 -24.21 2.03
C SER A 483 -12.96 -23.42 2.86
N GLY A 484 -12.60 -22.24 3.35
CA GLY A 484 -13.43 -21.30 4.12
C GLY A 484 -12.70 -19.96 4.26
N THR A 485 -13.36 -18.92 4.80
CA THR A 485 -12.75 -17.59 5.03
C THR A 485 -11.70 -17.61 6.15
N ASP A 486 -11.78 -18.56 7.06
CA ASP A 486 -10.79 -18.90 8.10
C ASP A 486 -9.52 -19.59 7.57
N SER A 487 -9.50 -20.02 6.30
CA SER A 487 -8.44 -20.89 5.78
C SER A 487 -7.14 -20.12 5.53
N THR A 488 -6.03 -20.62 6.08
CA THR A 488 -4.67 -20.05 5.89
C THR A 488 -3.90 -20.68 4.74
N ARG A 489 -4.43 -21.80 4.19
CA ARG A 489 -3.87 -22.63 3.12
C ARG A 489 -4.99 -23.16 2.22
N GLY A 490 -4.64 -23.84 1.14
CA GLY A 490 -5.59 -24.41 0.17
C GLY A 490 -6.29 -23.34 -0.68
N THR A 491 -5.72 -22.14 -0.75
CA THR A 491 -6.25 -21.08 -1.61
C THR A 491 -5.90 -21.39 -3.06
N THR A 492 -6.84 -21.15 -3.97
CA THR A 492 -6.61 -21.26 -5.41
C THR A 492 -7.22 -20.06 -6.14
N TRP A 493 -6.55 -19.65 -7.22
CA TRP A 493 -7.10 -18.74 -8.21
C TRP A 493 -7.18 -19.49 -9.53
N ASN A 494 -8.38 -19.64 -10.10
CA ASN A 494 -8.59 -20.38 -11.34
C ASN A 494 -8.02 -21.83 -11.26
N GLY A 495 -8.17 -22.48 -10.10
CA GLY A 495 -7.58 -23.80 -9.81
C GLY A 495 -6.05 -23.86 -9.83
N MET A 496 -5.36 -22.72 -9.90
CA MET A 496 -3.91 -22.62 -9.74
C MET A 496 -3.57 -22.37 -8.27
N SER A 497 -2.50 -23.02 -7.81
CA SER A 497 -1.88 -22.83 -6.51
C SER A 497 -0.40 -22.49 -6.66
N TYR A 498 0.05 -21.54 -5.86
CA TYR A 498 1.44 -21.10 -5.78
C TYR A 498 2.13 -21.63 -4.51
N GLU A 499 1.40 -22.23 -3.56
CA GLU A 499 1.99 -22.77 -2.31
C GLU A 499 2.48 -24.23 -2.43
N GLN A 500 2.18 -24.94 -3.54
CA GLN A 500 2.58 -26.34 -3.72
C GLN A 500 4.03 -26.51 -4.17
N SER A 501 4.58 -25.50 -4.85
CA SER A 501 5.98 -25.47 -5.27
C SER A 501 6.83 -24.78 -4.20
N SER A 502 8.05 -25.25 -3.98
CA SER A 502 8.95 -24.69 -2.97
C SER A 502 9.43 -23.26 -3.29
N ASN A 503 9.28 -22.82 -4.54
CA ASN A 503 9.68 -21.50 -5.01
C ASN A 503 8.50 -20.60 -5.40
N GLY A 504 7.23 -20.99 -5.20
CA GLY A 504 6.10 -20.13 -5.59
C GLY A 504 5.71 -20.17 -7.08
N ALA A 505 6.31 -21.04 -7.90
CA ALA A 505 5.86 -21.28 -9.27
C ALA A 505 4.42 -21.83 -9.32
N ALA A 506 3.63 -21.38 -10.29
CA ALA A 506 2.22 -21.76 -10.42
C ALA A 506 2.05 -23.25 -10.76
N THR A 507 1.17 -23.94 -10.03
CA THR A 507 0.82 -25.36 -10.23
C THR A 507 -0.70 -25.51 -10.33
N ARG A 508 -1.21 -26.52 -11.05
CA ARG A 508 -2.65 -26.82 -11.07
C ARG A 508 -3.01 -27.70 -9.88
N SER A 509 -3.93 -27.26 -9.03
CA SER A 509 -4.41 -27.98 -7.84
C SER A 509 -5.94 -28.08 -7.74
N GLY A 510 -6.68 -27.37 -8.60
CA GLY A 510 -8.14 -27.36 -8.65
C GLY A 510 -8.70 -27.36 -10.07
N PRO A 511 -10.03 -27.24 -10.24
CA PRO A 511 -10.67 -27.17 -11.55
C PRO A 511 -10.20 -25.93 -12.33
N ALA A 512 -10.05 -26.08 -13.65
CA ALA A 512 -9.72 -24.97 -14.54
C ALA A 512 -10.92 -24.03 -14.78
N VAL A 513 -10.68 -22.90 -15.45
CA VAL A 513 -11.69 -21.94 -15.95
C VAL A 513 -12.94 -22.66 -16.43
N GLN A 514 -14.08 -22.32 -15.84
CA GLN A 514 -15.37 -22.83 -16.32
C GLN A 514 -15.78 -22.04 -17.57
N GLN A 515 -16.18 -22.75 -18.62
CA GLN A 515 -16.78 -22.16 -19.80
C GLN A 515 -18.31 -22.20 -19.67
N VAL A 516 -18.97 -21.06 -19.88
CA VAL A 516 -20.43 -20.92 -19.76
C VAL A 516 -20.97 -20.30 -21.05
N GLN A 517 -22.05 -20.85 -21.60
CA GLN A 517 -22.68 -20.28 -22.79
C GLN A 517 -23.49 -19.03 -22.44
N ILE A 518 -23.32 -17.97 -23.23
CA ILE A 518 -24.06 -16.72 -23.12
C ILE A 518 -25.38 -16.89 -23.87
N ASN A 519 -26.48 -17.01 -23.12
CA ASN A 519 -27.82 -17.27 -23.67
C ASN A 519 -28.62 -15.97 -23.65
N ASN A 520 -29.03 -15.46 -24.81
CA ASN A 520 -29.78 -14.19 -24.95
C ASN A 520 -29.15 -13.00 -24.20
N GLY A 521 -27.81 -12.92 -24.15
CA GLY A 521 -27.09 -11.89 -23.40
C GLY A 521 -27.07 -12.09 -21.88
N VAL A 522 -27.32 -13.31 -21.39
CA VAL A 522 -27.24 -13.67 -19.96
C VAL A 522 -26.21 -14.77 -19.74
N VAL A 523 -25.43 -14.65 -18.66
CA VAL A 523 -24.52 -15.69 -18.15
C VAL A 523 -24.94 -16.08 -16.73
N SER A 524 -25.47 -17.29 -16.57
CA SER A 524 -25.94 -17.81 -15.27
C SER A 524 -24.83 -18.63 -14.60
N VAL A 525 -24.48 -18.29 -13.35
CA VAL A 525 -23.42 -18.95 -12.57
C VAL A 525 -23.79 -19.03 -11.09
N ASN A 526 -23.20 -19.98 -10.36
CA ASN A 526 -23.32 -20.03 -8.90
C ASN A 526 -22.06 -19.46 -8.26
N ILE A 527 -22.21 -18.58 -7.26
CA ILE A 527 -21.11 -18.10 -6.40
C ILE A 527 -21.27 -18.62 -4.97
N ARG A 528 -20.23 -19.25 -4.44
CA ARG A 528 -20.19 -19.76 -3.05
C ARG A 528 -19.96 -18.62 -2.06
N ASP A 529 -20.59 -18.70 -0.89
CA ASP A 529 -20.26 -17.87 0.27
C ASP A 529 -18.77 -17.91 0.58
N GLY A 530 -18.12 -16.77 0.78
CA GLY A 530 -16.68 -16.73 1.02
C GLY A 530 -15.89 -17.20 -0.21
N SER A 531 -16.13 -16.56 -1.36
CA SER A 531 -15.39 -16.73 -2.61
C SER A 531 -15.57 -15.51 -3.52
N ALA A 532 -14.78 -15.41 -4.59
CA ALA A 532 -15.02 -14.45 -5.66
C ALA A 532 -14.96 -15.13 -7.03
N ILE A 533 -15.69 -14.58 -8.00
CA ILE A 533 -15.65 -14.99 -9.41
C ILE A 533 -15.39 -13.80 -10.31
N VAL A 534 -14.83 -14.08 -11.48
CA VAL A 534 -14.70 -13.11 -12.57
C VAL A 534 -15.18 -13.75 -13.86
N VAL A 535 -16.22 -13.17 -14.46
CA VAL A 535 -16.82 -13.59 -15.74
C VAL A 535 -16.18 -12.74 -16.84
N ALA A 536 -15.26 -13.32 -17.60
CA ALA A 536 -14.57 -12.66 -18.70
C ALA A 536 -15.16 -13.05 -20.07
N PHE A 537 -15.05 -12.14 -21.05
CA PHE A 537 -15.64 -12.30 -22.38
C PHE A 537 -14.56 -12.39 -23.46
N GLY A 538 -14.79 -13.22 -24.48
CA GLY A 538 -13.85 -13.42 -25.59
C GLY A 538 -12.69 -14.38 -25.27
N SER A 539 -12.03 -14.23 -24.12
CA SER A 539 -10.98 -15.16 -23.66
C SER A 539 -10.95 -15.30 -22.14
N ALA A 540 -10.25 -16.33 -21.66
CA ALA A 540 -9.98 -16.50 -20.24
C ALA A 540 -8.95 -15.46 -19.75
N LEU A 541 -9.09 -15.00 -18.51
CA LEU A 541 -8.11 -14.10 -17.90
C LEU A 541 -6.71 -14.74 -17.85
N GLY A 542 -5.68 -13.91 -18.03
CA GLY A 542 -4.29 -14.35 -18.07
C GLY A 542 -3.91 -15.27 -19.24
N SER A 543 -4.78 -15.47 -20.24
CA SER A 543 -4.47 -16.32 -21.41
C SER A 543 -3.75 -15.60 -22.55
N ASP A 544 -3.95 -14.27 -22.70
CA ASP A 544 -3.15 -13.41 -23.57
C ASP A 544 -2.24 -12.52 -22.72
N THR A 545 -0.97 -12.92 -22.62
CA THR A 545 0.09 -12.21 -21.91
C THR A 545 0.99 -11.41 -22.87
N THR A 546 0.56 -11.23 -24.13
CA THR A 546 1.31 -10.44 -25.11
C THR A 546 1.25 -8.96 -24.72
N VAL A 547 2.40 -8.34 -24.49
CA VAL A 547 2.48 -6.91 -24.13
C VAL A 547 2.08 -6.04 -25.33
N ASP A 548 1.19 -5.07 -25.10
CA ASP A 548 0.96 -3.99 -26.06
C ASP A 548 1.96 -2.86 -25.77
N ASP A 549 3.19 -3.00 -26.26
CA ASP A 549 4.27 -2.04 -26.03
C ASP A 549 3.86 -0.60 -26.39
N LYS A 550 3.00 -0.42 -27.40
CA LYS A 550 2.54 0.91 -27.81
C LYS A 550 1.60 1.50 -26.76
N ALA A 551 0.61 0.74 -26.29
CA ALA A 551 -0.29 1.18 -25.24
C ALA A 551 0.45 1.41 -23.91
N CYS A 552 1.38 0.51 -23.56
CA CYS A 552 2.17 0.61 -22.33
C CYS A 552 3.12 1.81 -22.33
N ASN A 553 3.81 2.09 -23.45
CA ASN A 553 4.65 3.29 -23.57
C ASN A 553 3.80 4.58 -23.55
N ALA A 554 2.61 4.58 -24.15
CA ALA A 554 1.70 5.72 -24.10
C ALA A 554 1.13 5.96 -22.69
N LEU A 555 0.84 4.90 -21.94
CA LEU A 555 0.46 4.99 -20.53
C LEU A 555 1.63 5.54 -19.71
N ALA A 556 2.82 4.95 -19.82
CA ALA A 556 4.02 5.38 -19.09
C ALA A 556 4.39 6.86 -19.35
N ALA A 557 4.16 7.37 -20.56
CA ALA A 557 4.37 8.78 -20.90
C ALA A 557 3.31 9.75 -20.32
N THR A 558 2.23 9.25 -19.70
CA THR A 558 1.12 10.05 -19.15
C THR A 558 0.83 9.78 -17.67
N SER A 559 1.17 8.60 -17.15
CA SER A 559 1.28 8.33 -15.72
C SER A 559 2.57 8.93 -15.19
N SER A 560 2.49 9.88 -14.25
CA SER A 560 3.67 10.55 -13.70
C SER A 560 4.45 9.73 -12.66
N GLU A 561 4.47 8.40 -12.80
CA GLU A 561 5.58 7.58 -12.30
C GLU A 561 6.77 7.88 -13.23
N GLY A 562 7.84 8.48 -12.71
CA GLY A 562 8.84 9.28 -13.44
C GLY A 562 9.75 8.57 -14.45
N GLY A 563 9.39 7.35 -14.90
CA GLY A 563 10.13 6.51 -15.82
C GLY A 563 9.42 6.28 -17.16
N ALA A 564 9.62 7.19 -18.12
CA ALA A 564 9.46 6.89 -19.54
C ALA A 564 10.45 7.73 -20.34
N THR A 565 11.27 7.09 -21.18
CA THR A 565 12.20 7.80 -22.07
C THR A 565 11.45 8.50 -23.20
N SER A 566 11.02 9.74 -22.95
CA SER A 566 10.61 10.66 -24.01
C SER A 566 11.83 10.96 -24.89
N THR A 567 11.90 10.33 -26.06
CA THR A 567 12.93 10.62 -27.08
C THR A 567 12.82 12.03 -27.65
N ASP A 568 11.72 12.72 -27.41
CA ASP A 568 11.59 14.17 -27.59
C ASP A 568 12.01 14.90 -26.31
N GLY A 569 13.27 15.31 -26.25
CA GLY A 569 13.77 16.37 -25.37
C GLY A 569 13.23 17.75 -25.76
N THR A 570 11.93 17.85 -26.07
CA THR A 570 11.27 19.13 -26.34
C THR A 570 10.97 19.83 -25.03
N THR A 571 11.30 21.11 -24.97
CA THR A 571 11.16 22.02 -23.83
C THR A 571 9.70 22.41 -23.54
N GLY A 572 8.79 21.44 -23.57
CA GLY A 572 7.41 21.64 -23.14
C GLY A 572 7.38 21.96 -21.65
N ALA A 573 6.75 23.08 -21.29
CA ALA A 573 6.56 23.42 -19.89
C ALA A 573 5.86 22.27 -19.16
N ALA A 574 6.41 21.86 -18.01
CA ALA A 574 5.79 20.85 -17.17
C ALA A 574 4.32 21.24 -16.89
N PRO A 575 3.38 20.28 -16.79
CA PRO A 575 1.99 20.57 -16.48
C PRO A 575 1.92 21.39 -15.20
N THR A 576 1.64 22.68 -15.35
CA THR A 576 1.53 23.60 -14.22
C THR A 576 0.37 23.12 -13.36
N PHE A 577 0.67 22.86 -12.09
CA PHE A 577 -0.33 22.66 -11.04
C PHE A 577 -1.50 23.63 -11.29
N LYS A 578 -2.75 23.15 -11.26
CA LYS A 578 -3.92 24.06 -11.28
C LYS A 578 -4.08 24.73 -9.93
N ALA A 579 -3.10 25.55 -9.56
CA ALA A 579 -3.18 26.43 -8.42
C ALA A 579 -4.37 27.38 -8.62
N THR A 580 -5.25 27.45 -7.62
CA THR A 580 -6.43 28.32 -7.64
C THR A 580 -6.08 29.81 -7.60
N ASN A 581 -4.81 30.15 -7.34
CA ASN A 581 -4.22 31.47 -7.56
C ASN A 581 -2.87 31.32 -8.31
N GLY A 582 -2.63 32.15 -9.32
CA GLY A 582 -1.55 31.95 -10.30
C GLY A 582 -0.12 32.08 -9.77
N PHE A 583 0.81 31.35 -10.41
CA PHE A 583 2.23 31.34 -10.06
C PHE A 583 2.91 32.71 -10.18
N ARG A 584 3.86 32.96 -9.28
CA ARG A 584 4.92 33.95 -9.48
C ARG A 584 6.24 33.28 -9.84
N SER A 585 6.54 33.28 -11.14
CA SER A 585 7.86 33.06 -11.76
C SER A 585 8.52 31.67 -11.65
N ASP A 586 9.29 31.44 -12.69
CA ASP A 586 10.18 30.35 -13.12
C ASP A 586 11.62 30.43 -12.55
N GLN A 587 11.88 31.32 -11.58
CA GLN A 587 13.23 31.56 -11.05
C GLN A 587 13.64 30.50 -10.01
N VAL A 588 14.63 29.67 -10.37
CA VAL A 588 15.24 28.66 -9.47
C VAL A 588 16.12 29.36 -8.41
N LEU A 589 15.97 28.97 -7.14
CA LEU A 589 16.81 29.48 -6.04
C LEU A 589 18.28 29.05 -6.20
N THR A 590 19.22 29.96 -5.96
CA THR A 590 20.67 29.66 -6.04
C THR A 590 21.15 28.85 -4.83
N LYS A 591 22.33 28.21 -4.94
CA LYS A 591 22.92 27.43 -3.84
C LYS A 591 23.21 28.30 -2.61
N GLU A 592 23.54 29.58 -2.81
CA GLU A 592 23.70 30.58 -1.74
C GLU A 592 22.36 30.97 -1.10
N GLN A 593 21.27 31.04 -1.87
CA GLN A 593 19.93 31.29 -1.32
C GLN A 593 19.45 30.08 -0.48
N ILE A 594 19.69 28.85 -0.95
CA ILE A 594 19.39 27.61 -0.22
C ILE A 594 20.17 27.57 1.11
N ILE A 595 21.48 27.86 1.07
CA ILE A 595 22.32 27.93 2.28
C ILE A 595 21.90 29.09 3.20
N GLY A 596 21.52 30.24 2.65
CA GLY A 596 21.05 31.40 3.40
C GLY A 596 19.72 31.17 4.13
N VAL A 597 18.81 30.40 3.54
CA VAL A 597 17.57 29.97 4.20
C VAL A 597 17.86 28.92 5.27
N ALA A 598 18.73 27.93 4.99
CA ALA A 598 19.13 26.91 5.95
C ALA A 598 19.82 27.49 7.21
N ALA A 599 20.56 28.59 7.08
CA ALA A 599 21.15 29.32 8.20
C ALA A 599 20.20 30.33 8.88
N GLY A 600 19.04 30.64 8.26
CA GLY A 600 18.19 31.79 8.59
C GLY A 600 16.83 31.48 9.22
N GLY A 601 16.49 30.20 9.41
CA GLY A 601 15.14 29.69 9.73
C GLY A 601 14.42 30.20 10.99
N GLY A 602 14.99 31.15 11.75
CA GLY A 602 14.32 31.82 12.88
C GLY A 602 14.19 33.33 12.77
N ALA A 603 14.93 33.99 11.86
CA ALA A 603 15.07 35.45 11.88
C ALA A 603 14.12 36.21 10.94
N PHE A 604 13.85 35.67 9.75
CA PHE A 604 13.12 36.39 8.70
C PHE A 604 11.64 36.66 9.04
N ILE A 605 10.98 35.71 9.72
CA ILE A 605 9.58 35.84 10.15
C ILE A 605 9.41 36.94 11.20
N ILE A 606 10.39 37.11 12.11
CA ILE A 606 10.35 38.14 13.16
C ILE A 606 10.49 39.54 12.55
N ILE A 607 11.38 39.73 11.58
CA ILE A 607 11.57 41.04 10.91
C ILE A 607 10.32 41.42 10.11
N ALA A 608 9.70 40.47 9.40
CA ALA A 608 8.46 40.72 8.67
C ALA A 608 7.29 41.10 9.61
N LEU A 609 7.14 40.43 10.75
CA LEU A 609 6.12 40.75 11.75
C LEU A 609 6.34 42.13 12.39
N ILE A 610 7.58 42.51 12.71
CA ILE A 610 7.90 43.84 13.24
C ILE A 610 7.58 44.94 12.20
N SER A 611 7.88 44.71 10.91
CA SER A 611 7.54 45.65 9.84
C SER A 611 6.03 45.82 9.65
N ILE A 612 5.24 44.76 9.75
CA ILE A 612 3.77 44.81 9.66
C ILE A 612 3.17 45.56 10.87
N ILE A 613 3.67 45.32 12.09
CA ILE A 613 3.23 46.03 13.30
C ILE A 613 3.58 47.53 13.21
N ALA A 614 4.76 47.89 12.71
CA ALA A 614 5.14 49.28 12.50
C ALA A 614 4.24 50.00 11.47
N LEU A 615 3.85 49.31 10.39
CA LEU A 615 2.95 49.85 9.37
C LEU A 615 1.49 50.00 9.87
N CYS A 616 1.03 49.14 10.77
CA CYS A 616 -0.31 49.25 11.37
C CYS A 616 -0.42 50.31 12.48
N VAL A 617 0.69 50.78 13.06
CA VAL A 617 0.70 51.83 14.10
C VAL A 617 1.03 53.22 13.54
N GLY A 618 1.59 53.31 12.33
CA GLY A 618 1.98 54.57 11.69
C GLY A 618 0.86 55.39 11.02
N ALA A 619 -0.40 54.92 11.06
CA ALA A 619 -1.52 55.53 10.32
C ALA A 619 -2.71 55.89 11.24
N ASN A 620 -2.52 56.91 12.08
CA ASN A 620 -3.56 57.87 12.50
C ASN A 620 -2.91 58.95 13.40
N GLY A 621 -2.52 60.07 12.77
CA GLY A 621 -2.04 61.26 13.47
C GLY A 621 -3.16 62.29 13.68
N ASP A 622 -3.17 62.86 14.89
CA ASP A 622 -3.62 64.19 15.29
C ASP A 622 -5.00 64.75 14.89
N GLU A 623 -5.86 64.90 15.92
CA GLU A 623 -6.55 66.13 16.39
C GLU A 623 -7.35 65.70 17.65
N GLY A 624 -7.48 66.38 18.79
CA GLY A 624 -7.10 67.70 19.31
C GLY A 624 -7.92 67.94 20.62
N TYR A 625 -7.50 68.89 21.48
CA TYR A 625 -8.24 69.42 22.67
C TYR A 625 -8.29 68.68 24.03
N THR A 626 -7.41 69.16 24.94
CA THR A 626 -7.64 69.65 26.33
C THR A 626 -8.42 68.85 27.41
N TYR A 627 -7.68 68.54 28.49
CA TYR A 627 -8.02 68.61 29.93
C TYR A 627 -9.40 68.17 30.47
N GLY A 628 -9.39 67.09 31.26
CA GLY A 628 -10.44 66.73 32.23
C GLY A 628 -9.92 65.73 33.27
N ASN A 629 -10.17 65.98 34.56
CA ASN A 629 -9.68 65.17 35.70
C ASN A 629 -10.81 64.29 36.28
N LEU A 630 -10.47 63.37 37.20
CA LEU A 630 -11.37 62.41 37.90
C LEU A 630 -11.82 61.24 36.99
N GLY A 631 -12.09 60.02 37.47
CA GLY A 631 -12.03 59.42 38.81
C GLY A 631 -12.65 58.01 38.71
N GLY A 632 -12.11 57.00 39.38
CA GLY A 632 -12.56 55.61 39.17
C GLY A 632 -13.90 55.28 39.84
N TYR A 633 -14.54 54.16 39.48
CA TYR A 633 -15.21 53.24 40.42
C TYR A 633 -15.58 51.89 39.76
N LYS A 634 -15.91 50.89 40.59
CA LYS A 634 -16.26 49.49 40.20
C LYS A 634 -17.78 49.26 40.08
N SER A 635 -18.15 48.11 39.48
CA SER A 635 -19.47 47.42 39.51
C SER A 635 -20.64 48.10 38.79
N GLY A 636 -21.67 47.41 38.30
CA GLY A 636 -21.89 45.96 38.16
C GLY A 636 -23.39 45.62 37.91
N TYR A 637 -23.68 44.42 37.39
CA TYR A 637 -25.01 43.76 37.28
C TYR A 637 -26.14 44.40 36.43
N ALA A 638 -26.64 43.65 35.42
CA ALA A 638 -28.06 43.26 35.27
C ALA A 638 -28.27 42.22 34.13
N ARG A 639 -29.27 41.33 34.27
CA ARG A 639 -29.92 40.49 33.21
C ARG A 639 -31.42 40.93 33.15
N PRO A 640 -32.45 40.22 32.60
CA PRO A 640 -32.53 39.02 31.73
C PRO A 640 -33.65 39.08 30.61
N TYR A 641 -33.99 37.91 30.01
CA TYR A 641 -35.15 37.59 29.13
C TYR A 641 -35.09 38.05 27.65
N ASP A 642 -35.67 37.34 26.66
CA ASP A 642 -36.66 36.24 26.69
C ASP A 642 -36.44 35.15 25.59
N SER A 643 -37.20 34.04 25.63
CA SER A 643 -37.28 32.95 24.62
C SER A 643 -38.69 32.80 24.04
N PRO A 644 -38.90 32.06 22.94
CA PRO A 644 -39.67 30.82 23.09
C PRO A 644 -39.32 29.64 22.14
N LYS A 645 -39.70 28.43 22.56
CA LYS A 645 -39.83 27.16 21.76
C LYS A 645 -41.34 26.95 21.40
N PRO A 646 -41.89 25.79 20.94
CA PRO A 646 -41.29 24.47 20.57
C PRO A 646 -41.90 23.73 19.34
N TYR A 647 -41.30 22.58 18.97
CA TYR A 647 -42.09 21.35 18.71
C TYR A 647 -41.29 20.06 19.08
N ARG A 648 -42.02 18.97 19.34
CA ARG A 648 -41.61 17.61 19.84
C ARG A 648 -41.79 16.57 18.70
N GLU A 649 -41.49 15.26 18.76
CA GLU A 649 -40.84 14.28 19.66
C GLU A 649 -40.31 13.13 18.74
N SER A 650 -39.63 12.04 19.12
CA SER A 650 -39.16 11.39 20.37
C SER A 650 -37.82 10.67 20.03
N GLY A 651 -36.92 10.23 20.92
CA GLY A 651 -37.03 9.25 22.02
C GLY A 651 -36.38 7.93 21.60
N GLY A 652 -35.50 7.27 22.36
CA GLY A 652 -34.84 7.60 23.64
C GLY A 652 -34.00 6.40 24.10
N PHE A 653 -33.01 6.59 24.99
CA PHE A 653 -32.37 5.48 25.73
C PHE A 653 -31.80 5.96 27.07
N ASP A 654 -31.70 5.04 28.03
CA ASP A 654 -31.67 5.29 29.47
C ASP A 654 -30.27 5.53 30.07
N SER A 655 -30.25 6.06 31.30
CA SER A 655 -29.02 6.39 32.04
C SER A 655 -28.38 5.18 32.75
N PRO A 656 -27.05 5.15 32.96
CA PRO A 656 -26.37 3.98 33.53
C PRO A 656 -26.51 3.86 35.05
N ARG A 657 -26.60 2.62 35.56
CA ARG A 657 -26.44 2.32 37.00
C ARG A 657 -24.98 2.03 37.33
N THR A 658 -24.45 2.76 38.31
CA THR A 658 -23.17 2.48 38.97
C THR A 658 -23.26 1.32 39.97
N TYR A 659 -22.23 0.47 40.05
CA TYR A 659 -21.82 -0.16 41.30
C TYR A 659 -20.30 -0.36 41.34
N ALA A 660 -19.70 -0.08 42.49
CA ALA A 660 -18.28 -0.28 42.80
C ALA A 660 -18.01 -1.75 43.21
N GLY A 661 -16.77 -2.27 43.28
CA GLY A 661 -15.47 -1.63 43.08
C GLY A 661 -14.31 -2.59 43.41
N SER A 662 -13.18 -2.03 43.87
CA SER A 662 -11.83 -2.63 43.95
C SER A 662 -11.13 -2.79 42.59
N GLY A 663 -9.91 -2.29 42.35
CA GLY A 663 -9.06 -1.41 43.16
C GLY A 663 -7.59 -1.80 43.04
N TYR A 664 -6.79 -0.99 42.34
CA TYR A 664 -5.33 -0.83 42.49
C TYR A 664 -4.86 0.40 41.66
N ASP A 665 -3.60 0.80 41.85
CA ASP A 665 -3.03 2.14 41.58
C ASP A 665 -3.16 2.76 40.17
N SER A 666 -3.08 4.10 40.15
CA SER A 666 -2.92 4.94 38.97
C SER A 666 -1.45 5.13 38.55
N PRO A 667 -1.14 4.96 37.25
CA PRO A 667 -0.17 5.79 36.53
C PRO A 667 -0.92 6.66 35.49
N ARG A 668 -0.83 7.99 35.49
CA ARG A 668 0.28 8.82 34.96
C ARG A 668 0.79 8.39 33.58
N ARG A 669 0.71 9.35 32.64
CA ARG A 669 1.18 9.33 31.23
C ARG A 669 0.56 8.24 30.34
N LYS A 670 -0.24 8.69 29.38
CA LYS A 670 -0.43 7.96 28.13
C LYS A 670 0.77 8.23 27.24
N ASP A 671 1.85 7.51 27.47
CA ASP A 671 2.86 7.33 26.42
C ASP A 671 2.20 6.43 25.36
N TYR A 672 2.16 6.89 24.09
CA TYR A 672 1.63 6.09 22.99
C TYR A 672 2.72 5.08 22.57
N PRO A 673 2.52 3.76 22.76
CA PRO A 673 3.46 2.77 22.25
C PRO A 673 3.15 2.54 20.78
N ILE A 674 3.61 3.45 19.92
CA ILE A 674 3.94 3.06 18.56
C ILE A 674 5.18 2.18 18.72
N GLU A 675 5.02 0.87 18.57
CA GLU A 675 6.17 0.00 18.34
C GLU A 675 6.78 0.41 17.01
N MET A 676 7.78 1.30 17.06
CA MET A 676 8.71 1.47 15.94
C MET A 676 9.25 0.09 15.60
N GLU A 677 9.20 -0.27 14.32
CA GLU A 677 9.63 -1.57 13.83
C GLU A 677 11.15 -1.71 14.01
N ALA A 678 11.55 -2.14 15.21
CA ALA A 678 12.95 -2.31 15.56
C ALA A 678 13.59 -3.28 14.55
N PRO A 679 14.71 -2.91 13.92
CA PRO A 679 15.33 -3.75 12.91
C PRO A 679 15.64 -5.12 13.51
N SER A 680 15.18 -6.18 12.84
CA SER A 680 15.26 -7.56 13.33
C SER A 680 16.66 -7.88 13.88
N PRO A 681 16.83 -8.06 15.21
CA PRO A 681 18.17 -8.21 15.81
C PRO A 681 18.91 -9.49 15.41
N ARG A 682 18.28 -10.35 14.59
CA ARG A 682 18.68 -11.74 14.39
C ARG A 682 19.73 -11.95 13.30
N PHE A 683 20.00 -10.95 12.44
CA PHE A 683 21.09 -11.06 11.45
C PHE A 683 22.49 -10.82 12.03
N ALA A 684 22.62 -10.18 13.19
CA ALA A 684 23.92 -9.92 13.83
C ALA A 684 24.65 -11.21 14.33
N ASN A 685 23.91 -12.29 14.59
CA ASN A 685 24.48 -13.51 15.20
C ASN A 685 24.99 -14.56 14.19
N ALA A 686 24.70 -14.42 12.89
CA ALA A 686 25.16 -15.38 11.89
C ALA A 686 26.69 -15.32 11.62
N ALA A 687 27.33 -14.18 11.92
CA ALA A 687 28.75 -13.96 11.62
C ALA A 687 29.73 -14.49 12.69
N ARG A 688 29.27 -14.87 13.90
CA ARG A 688 30.16 -15.30 15.00
C ARG A 688 30.55 -16.78 14.99
N HIS A 689 30.02 -17.59 14.07
CA HIS A 689 30.30 -19.05 14.02
C HIS A 689 31.25 -19.50 12.90
N GLN A 690 31.98 -18.58 12.24
CA GLN A 690 32.99 -18.93 11.21
C GLN A 690 34.43 -18.50 11.50
N SER A 691 34.76 -17.91 12.66
CA SER A 691 36.14 -17.58 13.05
C SER A 691 36.87 -18.68 13.83
N ASP A 692 36.15 -19.55 14.53
CA ASP A 692 36.72 -20.39 15.60
C ASP A 692 36.99 -21.83 15.13
N ASN A 693 37.68 -21.99 13.99
CA ASN A 693 38.13 -23.32 13.53
C ASN A 693 39.42 -23.26 12.69
N ALA A 694 40.49 -22.70 13.28
CA ALA A 694 41.79 -22.60 12.63
C ALA A 694 43.03 -22.84 13.52
N SER A 695 42.95 -23.64 14.60
CA SER A 695 44.14 -24.29 15.19
C SER A 695 43.82 -25.33 16.29
N ALA A 696 43.99 -26.63 16.01
CA ALA A 696 44.46 -27.63 16.97
C ALA A 696 44.79 -28.95 16.24
N GLY A 697 46.03 -29.43 16.36
CA GLY A 697 46.49 -30.62 15.67
C GLY A 697 46.02 -31.95 16.28
N SER A 698 45.90 -32.96 15.42
CA SER A 698 45.78 -34.38 15.76
C SER A 698 46.67 -34.84 16.93
N ARG A 699 46.05 -35.49 17.93
CA ARG A 699 46.54 -36.72 18.60
C ARG A 699 45.46 -37.36 19.50
N ARG A 700 44.95 -38.52 19.07
CA ARG A 700 44.37 -39.59 19.92
C ARG A 700 45.52 -40.41 20.57
N PRO A 701 45.35 -41.34 21.54
CA PRO A 701 44.14 -42.15 21.84
C PRO A 701 43.88 -42.51 23.34
N LEU A 702 43.00 -43.52 23.54
CA LEU A 702 42.69 -44.32 24.77
C LEU A 702 41.62 -43.72 25.69
N ILE A 703 40.37 -44.23 25.68
CA ILE A 703 39.85 -45.49 26.27
C ILE A 703 39.81 -45.46 27.81
N ALA A 704 38.63 -45.12 28.33
CA ALA A 704 37.88 -45.87 29.34
C ALA A 704 36.39 -45.49 29.19
#